data_AF-A0A1V2L826-F1
#
_entry.id   AF-A0A1V2L826-F1
#
_cell.length_a   1.000
_cell.length_b   1.000
_cell.length_c   1.000
_cell.angle_alpha   90.00
_cell.angle_beta   90.00
_cell.angle_gamma   90.00
#
_symmetry.space_group_name_H-M   'P 1'
#
loop_
_entity.id
_entity.type
_entity.pdbx_description
1 polymer ?
#
loop_
_entity_poly.entity_id
_entity_poly.type
_entity_poly.pdbx_seq_one_letter_code
_entity_poly.pdbx_strand_id
1 'polypeptide(L)'
;MSFEWQPTTTAELIPKLEEHTNLKPRGRAFKNTFPVRTHSGTLKTLVSWKFNEWDYGKPHKIQLPSHARGLFTLDNEIVVRGYDKFFNVDEVRNTQWNWLEKNTKGPYVVTAKENGCIIFFSGLKDGTILVCSKHSYGKREDGSRSHAVAGEEALTRQLKEKGITVEEFAKMLWEMKCTAVAELCDDSFEEHVVEYSKDRSGLYLHGLNTNQPIFETRPMEEVEAFALKYGFKPTEYLQKSNIHDLKTFLEECAKTGSYNGRESEGFVIRTHMTNENNNDLFFKFKFEEPYLMYRQWREVTREYINTRNRADIRISKHRYITNKYLDFVIPLLDSDKSLREEFLKGFGIISLRKKFLQDYGMSGSEIWSHEKIQELEELNTSMEKLTINEDTKFVIVPIATIGCGKTTTAMTITECFPDEWSLVINDDIPNGKNGPTEFVKRGLTHLKEGKKAVFLDRNNHQFRERQQIIDTVRRLKEDCIAYNNNLQFVCLNFVGDDTTSDELWEVTRDRVFKRGDNHQSIKAASDDPEIVEKIMKGFIGRFQPCTPSKDPDAQFDLIIDLQVGKENSSLDNAKKVLTSLHEKYPLLVKSIPSESSLESSFEKALAFKPTFTKTFGGKNKNKGNKQKEQRKPEEKTRSPVYYSLKVPHSQLLALITERLQDTPSILQHLQLVNRIQDEFHVTACHIAQARSGNDRYESVWEKYRALESIKQESGEPLSSIYGDLTLKSIVWDEMAMSVVVKDVKFVDKLHPDKELMLEIGNEFIHITIGTADESIKPFYSNQLAKMAMEGKEGVHIVELEDVIIEHAVLEVNY
;
A
#
# COMPACT_ATOMS: atom_id res chain seq x y z
N MET A 1 10.81 -15.16 -29.72
CA MET A 1 11.06 -15.13 -28.26
C MET A 1 12.18 -16.12 -28.02
N SER A 2 13.39 -15.64 -27.80
CA SER A 2 14.58 -16.49 -27.62
C SER A 2 14.40 -17.40 -26.42
N PHE A 3 14.69 -18.69 -26.59
CA PHE A 3 14.64 -19.73 -25.58
C PHE A 3 15.33 -19.28 -24.28
N GLU A 4 14.60 -19.37 -23.17
CA GLU A 4 15.14 -19.18 -21.82
C GLU A 4 16.26 -20.18 -21.58
N TRP A 5 17.47 -19.69 -21.29
CA TRP A 5 18.61 -20.54 -20.96
C TRP A 5 18.46 -21.09 -19.53
N GLN A 6 17.67 -22.16 -19.38
CA GLN A 6 17.65 -22.93 -18.15
C GLN A 6 18.78 -23.97 -18.15
N PRO A 7 19.53 -24.11 -17.04
CA PRO A 7 20.52 -25.18 -16.91
C PRO A 7 19.84 -26.54 -17.07
N THR A 8 20.41 -27.39 -17.92
CA THR A 8 19.87 -28.73 -18.22
C THR A 8 20.57 -29.82 -17.41
N THR A 9 21.72 -29.51 -16.80
CA THR A 9 22.50 -30.43 -15.97
C THR A 9 22.69 -29.88 -14.55
N THR A 10 22.84 -30.77 -13.58
CA THR A 10 23.08 -30.37 -12.18
C THR A 10 24.40 -29.61 -12.02
N ALA A 11 25.41 -29.96 -12.83
CA ALA A 11 26.71 -29.29 -12.86
C ALA A 11 26.61 -27.82 -13.29
N GLU A 12 25.59 -27.44 -14.07
CA GLU A 12 25.31 -26.05 -14.41
C GLU A 12 24.37 -25.38 -13.38
N LEU A 13 23.38 -26.12 -12.89
CA LEU A 13 22.35 -25.58 -12.01
C LEU A 13 22.90 -25.13 -10.65
N ILE A 14 23.71 -25.95 -9.98
CA ILE A 14 24.18 -25.64 -8.62
C ILE A 14 25.06 -24.38 -8.59
N PRO A 15 26.06 -24.20 -9.49
CA PRO A 15 26.82 -22.95 -9.53
C PRO A 15 25.95 -21.72 -9.75
N LYS A 16 24.96 -21.79 -10.64
CA LYS A 16 23.99 -20.70 -10.83
C LYS A 16 23.17 -20.41 -9.59
N LEU A 17 22.72 -21.45 -8.88
CA LEU A 17 22.01 -21.26 -7.61
C LEU A 17 22.87 -20.53 -6.59
N GLU A 18 24.16 -20.88 -6.49
CA GLU A 18 25.13 -20.19 -5.64
C GLU A 18 25.34 -18.73 -6.08
N GLU A 19 25.51 -18.45 -7.37
CA GLU A 19 25.60 -17.09 -7.91
C GLU A 19 24.37 -16.26 -7.54
N HIS A 20 23.18 -16.85 -7.69
CA HIS A 20 21.91 -16.22 -7.35
C HIS A 20 21.75 -15.93 -5.85
N THR A 21 22.55 -16.51 -4.95
CA THR A 21 22.52 -16.14 -3.52
C THR A 21 23.01 -14.72 -3.26
N ASN A 22 23.84 -14.18 -4.16
CA ASN A 22 24.45 -12.86 -4.07
C ASN A 22 23.59 -11.74 -4.67
N LEU A 23 22.47 -12.09 -5.33
CA LEU A 23 21.57 -11.11 -5.92
C LEU A 23 20.78 -10.33 -4.85
N LYS A 24 20.37 -9.11 -5.21
CA LYS A 24 19.34 -8.33 -4.48
C LYS A 24 18.01 -9.12 -4.42
N PRO A 25 17.00 -8.72 -3.62
CA PRO A 25 15.85 -9.57 -3.31
C PRO A 25 15.10 -10.17 -4.52
N ARG A 26 15.15 -9.54 -5.69
CA ARG A 26 14.54 -10.06 -6.93
C ARG A 26 15.47 -11.06 -7.60
N GLY A 27 15.01 -12.30 -7.80
CA GLY A 27 15.77 -13.37 -8.43
C GLY A 27 16.75 -14.09 -7.49
N ARG A 28 16.80 -13.68 -6.21
CA ARG A 28 17.71 -14.25 -5.21
C ARG A 28 17.34 -15.68 -4.86
N ALA A 29 18.32 -16.56 -4.85
CA ALA A 29 18.22 -17.89 -4.26
C ALA A 29 18.51 -17.80 -2.75
N PHE A 30 17.51 -18.10 -1.93
CA PHE A 30 17.68 -18.27 -0.49
C PHE A 30 18.17 -19.70 -0.22
N LYS A 31 19.34 -19.79 0.42
CA LYS A 31 20.05 -21.03 0.72
C LYS A 31 19.95 -21.33 2.22
N ASN A 32 19.36 -22.48 2.56
CA ASN A 32 19.31 -23.01 3.92
C ASN A 32 20.00 -24.37 3.97
N THR A 33 20.84 -24.61 4.97
CA THR A 33 21.61 -25.86 5.10
C THR A 33 21.16 -26.69 6.29
N PHE A 34 21.05 -28.00 6.12
CA PHE A 34 20.63 -28.95 7.15
C PHE A 34 21.64 -30.09 7.27
N PRO A 35 22.06 -30.47 8.50
CA PRO A 35 22.87 -31.66 8.70
C PRO A 35 22.02 -32.92 8.50
N VAL A 36 22.51 -33.86 7.69
CA VAL A 36 21.90 -35.18 7.49
C VAL A 36 22.90 -36.25 7.89
N ARG A 37 22.54 -37.08 8.88
CA ARG A 37 23.32 -38.27 9.21
C ARG A 37 22.79 -39.43 8.37
N THR A 38 23.64 -39.94 7.49
CA THR A 38 23.30 -41.02 6.59
C THR A 38 23.22 -42.36 7.32
N HIS A 39 22.61 -43.36 6.70
CA HIS A 39 22.49 -44.73 7.22
C HIS A 39 23.87 -45.35 7.48
N SER A 40 24.86 -45.02 6.64
CA SER A 40 26.28 -45.35 6.83
C SER A 40 26.98 -44.59 7.98
N GLY A 41 26.28 -43.68 8.66
CA GLY A 41 26.81 -42.87 9.76
C GLY A 41 27.58 -41.62 9.33
N THR A 42 27.68 -41.36 8.03
CA THR A 42 28.38 -40.19 7.48
C THR A 42 27.54 -38.94 7.68
N LEU A 43 28.16 -37.82 8.10
CA LEU A 43 27.48 -36.53 8.17
C LEU A 43 27.59 -35.81 6.82
N LYS A 44 26.46 -35.47 6.22
CA LYS A 44 26.37 -34.69 4.98
C LYS A 44 25.57 -33.40 5.18
N THR A 45 25.71 -32.48 4.24
CA THR A 45 24.97 -31.21 4.24
C THR A 45 23.93 -31.22 3.13
N LEU A 46 22.66 -31.21 3.51
CA LEU A 46 21.53 -31.01 2.61
C LEU A 46 21.28 -29.52 2.47
N VAL A 47 21.18 -29.02 1.25
CA VAL A 47 20.96 -27.61 0.95
C VAL A 47 19.56 -27.45 0.35
N SER A 48 18.72 -26.62 0.98
CA SER A 48 17.42 -26.22 0.44
C SER A 48 17.54 -24.89 -0.29
N TRP A 49 16.96 -24.83 -1.48
CA TRP A 49 16.91 -23.65 -2.34
C TRP A 49 15.48 -23.12 -2.43
N LYS A 50 15.33 -21.82 -2.20
CA LYS A 50 14.04 -21.13 -2.24
C LYS A 50 14.17 -19.81 -3.00
N PHE A 51 13.16 -19.47 -3.80
CA PHE A 51 13.01 -18.14 -4.40
C PHE A 51 11.81 -17.40 -3.81
N ASN A 52 11.72 -16.09 -4.06
CA ASN A 52 10.50 -15.35 -3.71
C ASN A 52 9.34 -15.78 -4.61
N GLU A 53 8.14 -15.89 -4.04
CA GLU A 53 6.96 -16.43 -4.74
C GLU A 53 6.58 -15.59 -5.98
N TRP A 54 6.79 -14.27 -5.95
CA TRP A 54 6.49 -13.38 -7.08
C TRP A 54 7.54 -13.42 -8.20
N ASP A 55 8.74 -13.95 -7.96
CA ASP A 55 9.81 -13.98 -8.96
C ASP A 55 9.48 -14.97 -10.08
N TYR A 56 8.89 -16.12 -9.72
CA TYR A 56 8.43 -17.13 -10.68
C TYR A 56 7.39 -16.60 -11.69
N GLY A 57 6.59 -15.60 -11.30
CA GLY A 57 5.51 -15.06 -12.14
C GLY A 57 5.96 -13.95 -13.09
N LYS A 58 7.26 -13.60 -13.09
CA LYS A 58 7.83 -12.49 -13.88
C LYS A 58 9.00 -12.93 -14.75
N PRO A 59 8.87 -14.00 -15.57
CA PRO A 59 9.98 -14.54 -16.38
C PRO A 59 10.56 -13.51 -17.36
N HIS A 60 9.74 -12.57 -17.84
CA HIS A 60 10.16 -11.47 -18.72
C HIS A 60 11.05 -10.41 -18.03
N LYS A 61 11.15 -10.41 -16.70
CA LYS A 61 11.99 -9.47 -15.92
C LYS A 61 13.05 -10.18 -15.08
N ILE A 62 12.79 -11.44 -14.70
CA ILE A 62 13.60 -12.18 -13.74
C ILE A 62 13.83 -13.57 -14.33
N GLN A 63 15.08 -13.83 -14.71
CA GLN A 63 15.51 -15.17 -15.12
C GLN A 63 15.88 -15.95 -13.86
N LEU A 64 15.18 -17.05 -13.61
CA LEU A 64 15.49 -17.97 -12.50
C LEU A 64 16.27 -19.17 -13.05
N PRO A 65 17.27 -19.68 -12.31
CA PRO A 65 18.04 -20.84 -12.75
C PRO A 65 17.23 -22.13 -12.61
N SER A 66 16.15 -22.12 -11.84
CA SER A 66 15.18 -23.22 -11.75
C SER A 66 13.81 -22.67 -11.37
N HIS A 67 12.75 -23.30 -11.88
CA HIS A 67 11.38 -23.04 -11.46
C HIS A 67 10.87 -24.03 -10.40
N ALA A 68 11.71 -24.96 -9.95
CA ALA A 68 11.35 -25.91 -8.91
C ALA A 68 10.98 -25.20 -7.59
N ARG A 69 9.86 -25.62 -7.01
CA ARG A 69 9.34 -25.16 -5.72
C ARG A 69 9.45 -26.29 -4.71
N GLY A 70 10.56 -26.29 -3.97
CA GLY A 70 10.97 -27.38 -3.10
C GLY A 70 12.14 -28.14 -3.70
N LEU A 71 13.29 -27.48 -3.77
CA LEU A 71 14.50 -28.01 -4.39
C LEU A 71 15.56 -28.22 -3.31
N PHE A 72 16.09 -29.43 -3.22
CA PHE A 72 17.19 -29.74 -2.31
C PHE A 72 18.32 -30.46 -3.02
N THR A 73 19.54 -30.03 -2.73
CA THR A 73 20.76 -30.61 -3.25
C THR A 73 21.61 -31.17 -2.11
N LEU A 74 22.37 -32.20 -2.41
CA LEU A 74 23.31 -32.80 -1.49
C LEU A 74 24.54 -33.17 -2.31
N ASP A 75 25.70 -32.69 -1.87
CA ASP A 75 26.90 -32.66 -2.69
C ASP A 75 26.60 -31.96 -4.04
N ASN A 76 26.88 -32.59 -5.18
CA ASN A 76 26.63 -32.05 -6.52
C ASN A 76 25.39 -32.67 -7.21
N GLU A 77 24.44 -33.20 -6.43
CA GLU A 77 23.23 -33.85 -6.96
C GLU A 77 21.95 -33.18 -6.43
N ILE A 78 20.91 -33.18 -7.27
CA ILE A 78 19.54 -32.89 -6.83
C ILE A 78 19.04 -34.17 -6.15
N VAL A 79 18.66 -34.06 -4.89
CA VAL A 79 18.13 -35.19 -4.11
C VAL A 79 16.65 -35.05 -3.81
N VAL A 80 16.11 -33.83 -3.85
CA VAL A 80 14.66 -33.58 -3.76
C VAL A 80 14.26 -32.54 -4.79
N ARG A 81 13.22 -32.84 -5.57
CA ARG A 81 12.70 -31.99 -6.63
C ARG A 81 11.17 -31.93 -6.58
N GLY A 82 10.63 -30.89 -5.96
CA GLY A 82 9.20 -30.55 -6.00
C GLY A 82 8.77 -30.10 -7.40
N TYR A 83 7.49 -29.81 -7.63
CA TYR A 83 7.03 -29.34 -8.94
C TYR A 83 7.62 -27.99 -9.34
N ASP A 84 7.51 -27.64 -10.62
CA ASP A 84 7.65 -26.24 -11.00
C ASP A 84 6.55 -25.40 -10.34
N LYS A 85 6.85 -24.14 -10.04
CA LYS A 85 5.83 -23.21 -9.54
C LYS A 85 4.74 -23.03 -10.61
N PHE A 86 3.54 -23.47 -10.28
CA PHE A 86 2.34 -23.25 -11.09
C PHE A 86 1.37 -22.25 -10.46
N PHE A 87 0.60 -21.60 -11.33
CA PHE A 87 -0.25 -20.46 -11.00
C PHE A 87 -1.73 -20.79 -11.23
N ASN A 88 -2.60 -20.04 -10.58
CA ASN A 88 -4.03 -20.12 -10.79
C ASN A 88 -4.36 -19.63 -12.21
N VAL A 89 -5.47 -20.11 -12.78
CA VAL A 89 -6.05 -19.49 -13.97
C VAL A 89 -6.17 -17.97 -13.75
N ASP A 90 -5.81 -17.22 -14.79
CA ASP A 90 -5.77 -15.76 -14.85
C ASP A 90 -4.82 -15.04 -13.85
N GLU A 91 -4.00 -15.76 -13.09
CA GLU A 91 -3.01 -15.16 -12.16
C GLU A 91 -1.80 -14.55 -12.90
N VAL A 92 -1.38 -15.16 -14.02
CA VAL A 92 -0.25 -14.73 -14.85
C VAL A 92 -0.57 -14.92 -16.33
N ARG A 93 0.19 -14.28 -17.23
CA ARG A 93 -0.06 -14.31 -18.67
C ARG A 93 -0.18 -15.73 -19.25
N ASN A 94 0.64 -16.67 -18.78
CA ASN A 94 0.65 -18.06 -19.25
C ASN A 94 -0.38 -18.98 -18.56
N THR A 95 -1.26 -18.42 -17.73
CA THR A 95 -2.43 -19.14 -17.20
C THR A 95 -3.75 -18.48 -17.58
N GLN A 96 -3.73 -17.50 -18.49
CA GLN A 96 -4.94 -16.96 -19.10
C GLN A 96 -5.54 -17.98 -20.08
N TRP A 97 -6.88 -18.06 -20.13
CA TRP A 97 -7.58 -19.05 -20.97
C TRP A 97 -7.15 -19.04 -22.44
N ASN A 98 -7.04 -17.86 -23.04
CA ASN A 98 -6.60 -17.69 -24.43
C ASN A 98 -5.15 -18.18 -24.65
N TRP A 99 -4.29 -18.04 -23.66
CA TRP A 99 -2.92 -18.52 -23.71
C TRP A 99 -2.91 -20.04 -23.58
N LEU A 100 -3.64 -20.61 -22.61
CA LEU A 100 -3.73 -22.06 -22.41
C LEU A 100 -4.25 -22.74 -23.68
N GLU A 101 -5.35 -22.23 -24.24
CA GLU A 101 -5.96 -22.78 -25.46
C GLU A 101 -4.99 -22.83 -26.65
N LYS A 102 -4.11 -21.83 -26.78
CA LYS A 102 -3.14 -21.74 -27.86
C LYS A 102 -1.86 -22.54 -27.62
N ASN A 103 -1.44 -22.70 -26.36
CA ASN A 103 -0.09 -23.17 -26.01
C ASN A 103 -0.06 -24.51 -25.27
N THR A 104 -1.21 -25.10 -24.92
CA THR A 104 -1.30 -26.41 -24.26
C THR A 104 -2.13 -27.40 -25.05
N LYS A 105 -1.94 -28.70 -24.80
CA LYS A 105 -2.69 -29.77 -25.48
C LYS A 105 -3.13 -30.88 -24.52
N GLY A 106 -4.27 -31.49 -24.87
CA GLY A 106 -4.80 -32.63 -24.15
C GLY A 106 -4.00 -33.92 -24.35
N PRO A 107 -4.30 -34.97 -23.57
CA PRO A 107 -5.31 -34.98 -22.52
C PRO A 107 -4.93 -34.10 -21.33
N TYR A 108 -5.92 -33.42 -20.76
CA TYR A 108 -5.78 -32.61 -19.54
C TYR A 108 -6.12 -33.49 -18.34
N VAL A 109 -5.13 -33.79 -17.50
CA VAL A 109 -5.33 -34.59 -16.29
C VAL A 109 -5.70 -33.65 -15.14
N VAL A 110 -6.94 -33.77 -14.67
CA VAL A 110 -7.48 -32.94 -13.60
C VAL A 110 -7.38 -33.72 -12.29
N THR A 111 -6.52 -33.27 -11.39
CA THR A 111 -6.30 -33.91 -10.08
C THR A 111 -6.92 -33.10 -8.96
N ALA A 112 -7.57 -33.77 -8.02
CA ALA A 112 -8.12 -33.14 -6.82
C ALA A 112 -7.01 -32.38 -6.08
N LYS A 113 -7.28 -31.12 -5.73
CA LYS A 113 -6.34 -30.31 -4.98
C LYS A 113 -6.59 -30.49 -3.49
N GLU A 114 -5.98 -31.52 -2.90
CA GLU A 114 -5.98 -31.73 -1.46
C GLU A 114 -5.45 -30.48 -0.71
N ASN A 115 -5.89 -30.33 0.54
CA ASN A 115 -5.71 -29.11 1.34
C ASN A 115 -4.99 -29.45 2.65
N GLY A 116 -3.69 -29.68 2.55
CA GLY A 116 -2.85 -29.97 3.70
C GLY A 116 -1.49 -29.29 3.57
N CYS A 117 -0.44 -30.03 3.88
CA CYS A 117 0.92 -29.58 3.68
C CYS A 117 1.74 -30.52 2.79
N ILE A 118 2.48 -29.94 1.84
CA ILE A 118 3.31 -30.71 0.92
C ILE A 118 4.52 -31.33 1.64
N ILE A 119 4.70 -32.62 1.42
CA ILE A 119 5.82 -33.42 1.89
C ILE A 119 6.50 -34.09 0.69
N PHE A 120 7.82 -34.01 0.67
CA PHE A 120 8.68 -34.66 -0.30
C PHE A 120 9.39 -35.84 0.33
N PHE A 121 9.39 -36.95 -0.38
CA PHE A 121 10.11 -38.16 -0.01
C PHE A 121 11.11 -38.50 -1.12
N SER A 122 12.36 -38.66 -0.77
CA SER A 122 13.40 -39.20 -1.66
C SER A 122 14.36 -40.07 -0.86
N GLY A 123 15.25 -40.80 -1.53
CA GLY A 123 16.22 -41.65 -0.86
C GLY A 123 17.64 -41.43 -1.35
N LEU A 124 18.60 -41.80 -0.51
CA LEU A 124 20.01 -41.88 -0.84
C LEU A 124 20.42 -43.33 -1.14
N LYS A 125 21.57 -43.47 -1.81
CA LYS A 125 22.14 -44.77 -2.19
C LYS A 125 22.31 -45.74 -1.02
N ASP A 126 22.63 -45.25 0.16
CA ASP A 126 22.84 -46.09 1.35
C ASP A 126 21.55 -46.43 2.10
N GLY A 127 20.38 -46.08 1.55
CA GLY A 127 19.08 -46.34 2.16
C GLY A 127 18.62 -45.30 3.17
N THR A 128 19.31 -44.15 3.27
CA THR A 128 18.81 -43.01 4.03
C THR A 128 17.57 -42.42 3.34
N ILE A 129 16.44 -42.33 4.06
CA ILE A 129 15.27 -41.59 3.61
C ILE A 129 15.46 -40.08 3.86
N LEU A 130 15.08 -39.26 2.89
CA LEU A 130 14.94 -37.82 3.06
C LEU A 130 13.45 -37.49 3.05
N VAL A 131 12.96 -36.99 4.19
CA VAL A 131 11.60 -36.45 4.32
C VAL A 131 11.69 -34.95 4.53
N CYS A 132 11.21 -34.19 3.55
CA CYS A 132 11.28 -32.73 3.57
C CYS A 132 9.88 -32.15 3.52
N SER A 133 9.64 -31.08 4.28
CA SER A 133 8.55 -30.18 3.93
C SER A 133 9.01 -29.26 2.80
N LYS A 134 8.17 -28.30 2.41
CA LYS A 134 8.45 -27.42 1.27
C LYS A 134 9.87 -26.83 1.19
N HIS A 135 10.44 -26.39 2.32
CA HIS A 135 11.77 -25.75 2.37
C HIS A 135 12.57 -26.10 3.64
N SER A 136 12.19 -27.18 4.34
CA SER A 136 12.77 -27.54 5.63
C SER A 136 12.90 -29.05 5.78
N TYR A 137 13.91 -29.47 6.53
CA TYR A 137 14.20 -30.86 6.86
C TYR A 137 14.35 -31.02 8.38
N GLY A 138 13.97 -32.18 8.91
CA GLY A 138 14.17 -32.54 10.31
C GLY A 138 13.36 -31.71 11.32
N LYS A 139 13.76 -31.79 12.60
CA LYS A 139 13.15 -31.03 13.70
C LYS A 139 13.50 -29.55 13.61
N ARG A 140 12.60 -28.68 14.06
CA ARG A 140 12.88 -27.24 14.18
C ARG A 140 13.54 -26.93 15.52
N GLU A 141 14.50 -26.00 15.50
CA GLU A 141 15.23 -25.57 16.71
C GLU A 141 14.35 -24.80 17.69
N ASP A 142 13.32 -24.12 17.19
CA ASP A 142 12.35 -23.34 17.99
C ASP A 142 11.33 -24.19 18.74
N GLY A 143 11.43 -25.53 18.64
CA GLY A 143 10.48 -26.47 19.25
C GLY A 143 9.09 -26.48 18.61
N SER A 144 8.86 -25.70 17.54
CA SER A 144 7.61 -25.73 16.79
C SER A 144 7.48 -27.03 15.99
N ARG A 145 6.24 -27.38 15.63
CA ARG A 145 5.97 -28.62 14.88
C ARG A 145 6.67 -28.61 13.54
N SER A 146 7.39 -29.69 13.26
CA SER A 146 7.97 -29.92 11.95
C SER A 146 7.03 -30.76 11.11
N HIS A 147 6.57 -30.18 10.00
CA HIS A 147 5.81 -30.90 8.99
C HIS A 147 6.60 -32.08 8.40
N ALA A 148 7.93 -31.93 8.27
CA ALA A 148 8.80 -33.00 7.78
C ALA A 148 8.77 -34.22 8.72
N VAL A 149 8.84 -33.98 10.03
CA VAL A 149 8.79 -35.05 11.05
C VAL A 149 7.42 -35.72 11.07
N ALA A 150 6.33 -34.95 11.01
CA ALA A 150 4.98 -35.51 10.93
C ALA A 150 4.79 -36.37 9.66
N GLY A 151 5.34 -35.91 8.52
CA GLY A 151 5.37 -36.69 7.28
C GLY A 151 6.19 -37.98 7.39
N GLU A 152 7.31 -37.95 8.11
CA GLU A 152 8.16 -39.13 8.34
C GLU A 152 7.49 -40.16 9.25
N GLU A 153 6.82 -39.70 10.32
CA GLU A 153 6.02 -40.55 11.20
C GLU A 153 4.85 -41.19 10.45
N ALA A 154 4.16 -40.42 9.59
CA ALA A 154 3.08 -40.93 8.75
C ALA A 154 3.58 -41.96 7.73
N LEU A 155 4.70 -41.68 7.05
CA LEU A 155 5.33 -42.61 6.11
C LEU A 155 5.73 -43.92 6.80
N THR A 156 6.39 -43.82 7.95
CA THR A 156 6.87 -44.99 8.70
C THR A 156 5.71 -45.91 9.08
N ARG A 157 4.57 -45.32 9.48
CA ARG A 157 3.36 -46.06 9.81
C ARG A 157 2.79 -46.83 8.61
N GLN A 158 2.56 -46.15 7.48
CA GLN A 158 1.98 -46.80 6.30
C GLN A 158 2.90 -47.86 5.67
N LEU A 159 4.22 -47.65 5.69
CA LEU A 159 5.17 -48.63 5.16
C LEU A 159 5.21 -49.89 6.04
N LYS A 160 5.18 -49.71 7.36
CA LYS A 160 5.08 -50.82 8.32
C LYS A 160 3.82 -51.66 8.09
N GLU A 161 2.68 -51.03 7.81
CA GLU A 161 1.42 -51.72 7.48
C GLU A 161 1.51 -52.53 6.17
N LYS A 162 2.38 -52.11 5.24
CA LYS A 162 2.67 -52.83 3.98
C LYS A 162 3.80 -53.86 4.13
N GLY A 163 4.42 -53.99 5.30
CA GLY A 163 5.57 -54.86 5.50
C GLY A 163 6.83 -54.42 4.74
N ILE A 164 6.94 -53.13 4.43
CA ILE A 164 8.07 -52.52 3.71
C ILE A 164 8.90 -51.71 4.70
N THR A 165 10.23 -51.86 4.67
CA THR A 165 11.10 -51.04 5.50
C THR A 165 11.34 -49.66 4.89
N VAL A 166 11.62 -48.67 5.73
CA VAL A 166 11.97 -47.31 5.29
C VAL A 166 13.23 -47.32 4.41
N GLU A 167 14.19 -48.19 4.72
CA GLU A 167 15.43 -48.34 3.97
C GLU A 167 15.20 -48.87 2.54
N GLU A 168 14.36 -49.91 2.40
CA GLU A 168 13.97 -50.45 1.08
C GLU A 168 13.25 -49.39 0.24
N PHE A 169 12.34 -48.64 0.85
CA PHE A 169 11.63 -47.56 0.18
C PHE A 169 12.57 -46.45 -0.29
N ALA A 170 13.54 -46.06 0.55
CA ALA A 170 14.55 -45.07 0.20
C ALA A 170 15.44 -45.52 -0.96
N LYS A 171 15.95 -46.77 -0.93
CA LYS A 171 16.76 -47.32 -2.03
C LYS A 171 15.99 -47.33 -3.34
N MET A 172 14.70 -47.69 -3.29
CA MET A 172 13.84 -47.70 -4.47
C MET A 172 13.63 -46.30 -5.06
N LEU A 173 13.38 -45.27 -4.24
CA LEU A 173 13.29 -43.89 -4.72
C LEU A 173 14.61 -43.39 -5.33
N TRP A 174 15.74 -43.80 -4.73
CA TRP A 174 17.07 -43.50 -5.26
C TRP A 174 17.32 -44.15 -6.62
N GLU A 175 16.98 -45.44 -6.77
CA GLU A 175 17.09 -46.19 -8.04
C GLU A 175 16.23 -45.58 -9.14
N MET A 176 15.01 -45.16 -8.80
CA MET A 176 14.11 -44.44 -9.70
C MET A 176 14.57 -43.00 -10.00
N LYS A 177 15.56 -42.49 -9.27
CA LYS A 177 16.02 -41.09 -9.30
C LYS A 177 14.86 -40.10 -9.18
N CYS A 178 13.92 -40.38 -8.27
CA CYS A 178 12.70 -39.59 -8.16
C CYS A 178 12.44 -39.07 -6.74
N THR A 179 11.59 -38.04 -6.70
CA THR A 179 10.97 -37.52 -5.49
C THR A 179 9.49 -37.88 -5.54
N ALA A 180 9.02 -38.62 -4.53
CA ALA A 180 7.60 -38.78 -4.27
C ALA A 180 7.04 -37.54 -3.57
N VAL A 181 5.97 -36.99 -4.13
CA VAL A 181 5.34 -35.76 -3.67
C VAL A 181 3.94 -36.07 -3.16
N ALA A 182 3.71 -35.80 -1.88
CA ALA A 182 2.43 -36.02 -1.24
C ALA A 182 1.94 -34.79 -0.48
N GLU A 183 0.63 -34.74 -0.25
CA GLU A 183 0.00 -33.78 0.65
C GLU A 183 -0.35 -34.52 1.95
N LEU A 184 0.23 -34.10 3.07
CA LEU A 184 -0.18 -34.58 4.40
C LEU A 184 -1.43 -33.82 4.84
N CYS A 185 -2.55 -34.52 4.89
CA CYS A 185 -3.83 -33.99 5.32
C CYS A 185 -4.24 -34.70 6.62
N ASP A 186 -4.18 -34.00 7.76
CA ASP A 186 -4.47 -34.58 9.07
C ASP A 186 -4.84 -33.46 10.07
N ASP A 187 -6.14 -33.30 10.34
CA ASP A 187 -6.66 -32.28 11.25
C ASP A 187 -6.19 -32.50 12.71
N SER A 188 -5.72 -33.70 13.06
CA SER A 188 -5.11 -33.96 14.37
C SER A 188 -3.67 -33.43 14.48
N PHE A 189 -3.05 -33.12 13.35
CA PHE A 189 -1.75 -32.46 13.26
C PHE A 189 -1.87 -30.95 13.06
N GLU A 190 -2.63 -30.52 12.05
CA GLU A 190 -2.89 -29.11 11.72
C GLU A 190 -4.16 -29.00 10.86
N GLU A 191 -5.15 -28.21 11.29
CA GLU A 191 -6.34 -27.91 10.50
C GLU A 191 -6.04 -26.84 9.45
N HIS A 192 -6.46 -27.10 8.20
CA HIS A 192 -6.37 -26.13 7.12
C HIS A 192 -7.72 -25.43 6.87
N VAL A 193 -8.32 -25.59 5.69
CA VAL A 193 -9.61 -24.99 5.30
C VAL A 193 -10.65 -26.07 5.08
N VAL A 194 -10.26 -27.17 4.43
CA VAL A 194 -11.09 -28.35 4.22
C VAL A 194 -10.87 -29.34 5.36
N GLU A 195 -11.95 -29.96 5.82
CA GLU A 195 -11.90 -30.95 6.91
C GLU A 195 -11.46 -32.32 6.41
N TYR A 196 -10.59 -32.96 7.19
CA TYR A 196 -10.16 -34.34 6.99
C TYR A 196 -10.54 -35.18 8.21
N SER A 197 -11.54 -36.04 8.01
CA SER A 197 -11.91 -37.05 9.00
C SER A 197 -10.77 -38.03 9.25
N LYS A 198 -10.82 -38.77 10.36
CA LYS A 198 -9.76 -39.72 10.75
C LYS A 198 -9.47 -40.78 9.69
N ASP A 199 -10.50 -41.29 9.00
CA ASP A 199 -10.38 -42.26 7.91
C ASP A 199 -9.77 -41.66 6.64
N ARG A 200 -9.90 -40.34 6.46
CA ARG A 200 -9.33 -39.59 5.34
C ARG A 200 -7.98 -38.99 5.65
N SER A 201 -7.56 -38.95 6.91
CA SER A 201 -6.26 -38.42 7.31
C SER A 201 -5.11 -39.29 6.78
N GLY A 202 -4.06 -38.68 6.25
CA GLY A 202 -2.88 -39.38 5.75
C GLY A 202 -2.12 -38.65 4.64
N LEU A 203 -1.20 -39.38 4.01
CA LEU A 203 -0.38 -38.89 2.90
C LEU A 203 -1.06 -39.18 1.56
N TYR A 204 -1.55 -38.14 0.89
CA TYR A 204 -2.12 -38.22 -0.45
C TYR A 204 -1.03 -38.05 -1.50
N LEU A 205 -0.66 -39.13 -2.19
CA LEU A 205 0.41 -39.07 -3.19
C LEU A 205 -0.15 -38.51 -4.50
N HIS A 206 0.43 -37.39 -4.92
CA HIS A 206 0.03 -36.71 -6.14
C HIS A 206 1.17 -36.56 -7.15
N GLY A 207 2.41 -36.96 -6.87
CA GLY A 207 3.44 -36.92 -7.92
C GLY A 207 4.67 -37.77 -7.66
N LEU A 208 5.36 -38.04 -8.77
CA LEU A 208 6.67 -38.66 -8.81
C LEU A 208 7.51 -37.86 -9.80
N ASN A 209 8.33 -36.95 -9.29
CA ASN A 209 9.14 -36.06 -10.11
C ASN A 209 10.54 -36.63 -10.27
N THR A 210 11.17 -36.45 -11.44
CA THR A 210 12.57 -36.82 -11.61
C THR A 210 13.49 -35.83 -10.88
N ASN A 211 14.58 -36.33 -10.30
CA ASN A 211 15.58 -35.51 -9.62
C ASN A 211 16.56 -34.91 -10.63
N GLN A 212 16.04 -34.10 -11.56
CA GLN A 212 16.77 -33.43 -12.61
C GLN A 212 16.44 -31.92 -12.64
N PRO A 213 17.29 -31.08 -13.26
CA PRO A 213 17.00 -29.66 -13.41
C PRO A 213 15.69 -29.39 -14.16
N ILE A 214 15.49 -30.09 -15.28
CA ILE A 214 14.29 -30.00 -16.12
C ILE A 214 13.11 -30.66 -15.39
N PHE A 215 11.92 -30.05 -15.47
CA PHE A 215 10.72 -30.64 -14.90
C PHE A 215 10.23 -31.82 -15.73
N GLU A 216 10.20 -32.99 -15.12
CA GLU A 216 9.48 -34.15 -15.63
C GLU A 216 8.74 -34.84 -14.47
N THR A 217 7.50 -35.23 -14.71
CA THR A 217 6.67 -35.97 -13.73
C THR A 217 6.07 -37.21 -14.34
N ARG A 218 5.86 -38.26 -13.53
CA ARG A 218 5.16 -39.46 -13.99
C ARG A 218 3.67 -39.21 -14.25
N PRO A 219 3.06 -39.94 -15.21
CA PRO A 219 1.61 -39.98 -15.42
C PRO A 219 0.86 -40.42 -14.15
N MET A 220 -0.41 -40.00 -14.02
CA MET A 220 -1.19 -40.27 -12.81
C MET A 220 -1.48 -41.75 -12.58
N GLU A 221 -1.53 -42.56 -13.64
CA GLU A 221 -1.69 -44.01 -13.57
C GLU A 221 -0.51 -44.66 -12.83
N GLU A 222 0.72 -44.20 -13.11
CA GLU A 222 1.93 -44.67 -12.41
C GLU A 222 1.98 -44.15 -10.97
N VAL A 223 1.57 -42.90 -10.74
CA VAL A 223 1.50 -42.31 -9.40
C VAL A 223 0.49 -43.06 -8.53
N GLU A 224 -0.69 -43.38 -9.05
CA GLU A 224 -1.72 -44.14 -8.36
C GLU A 224 -1.24 -45.57 -8.04
N ALA A 225 -0.64 -46.27 -9.00
CA ALA A 225 -0.07 -47.59 -8.78
C ALA A 225 1.01 -47.57 -7.69
N PHE A 226 1.87 -46.55 -7.70
CA PHE A 226 2.88 -46.34 -6.66
C PHE A 226 2.23 -46.07 -5.30
N ALA A 227 1.19 -45.24 -5.26
CA ALA A 227 0.48 -44.91 -4.03
C ALA A 227 -0.06 -46.17 -3.35
N LEU A 228 -0.79 -47.00 -4.10
CA LEU A 228 -1.38 -48.25 -3.62
C LEU A 228 -0.32 -49.24 -3.13
N LYS A 229 0.80 -49.34 -3.85
CA LYS A 229 1.92 -50.24 -3.51
C LYS A 229 2.54 -49.90 -2.16
N TYR A 230 2.80 -48.61 -1.90
CA TYR A 230 3.51 -48.16 -0.70
C TYR A 230 2.62 -47.58 0.40
N GLY A 231 1.29 -47.74 0.27
CA GLY A 231 0.33 -47.38 1.32
C GLY A 231 -0.03 -45.91 1.40
N PHE A 232 0.27 -45.12 0.37
CA PHE A 232 -0.25 -43.75 0.26
C PHE A 232 -1.73 -43.78 -0.13
N LYS A 233 -2.44 -42.70 0.18
CA LYS A 233 -3.78 -42.45 -0.36
C LYS A 233 -3.65 -41.98 -1.82
N PRO A 234 -4.34 -42.62 -2.79
CA PRO A 234 -4.38 -42.12 -4.16
C PRO A 234 -5.07 -40.75 -4.23
N THR A 235 -4.51 -39.83 -5.00
CA THR A 235 -5.20 -38.58 -5.35
C THR A 235 -6.18 -38.83 -6.49
N GLU A 236 -7.44 -38.46 -6.29
CA GLU A 236 -8.50 -38.59 -7.28
C GLU A 236 -8.18 -37.76 -8.54
N TYR A 237 -8.38 -38.35 -9.71
CA TYR A 237 -8.13 -37.69 -10.98
C TYR A 237 -9.10 -38.13 -12.07
N LEU A 238 -9.25 -37.27 -13.09
CA LEU A 238 -9.96 -37.57 -14.33
C LEU A 238 -9.22 -36.95 -15.52
N GLN A 239 -9.62 -37.32 -16.73
CA GLN A 239 -9.07 -36.77 -17.96
C GLN A 239 -10.13 -36.02 -18.76
N LYS A 240 -9.73 -34.90 -19.36
CA LYS A 240 -10.51 -34.15 -20.34
C LYS A 240 -9.73 -34.08 -21.65
N SER A 241 -10.38 -34.45 -22.75
CA SER A 241 -9.70 -34.56 -24.05
C SER A 241 -9.28 -33.21 -24.63
N ASN A 242 -10.05 -32.15 -24.38
CA ASN A 242 -9.81 -30.80 -24.89
C ASN A 242 -10.04 -29.73 -23.82
N ILE A 243 -9.55 -28.52 -24.09
CA ILE A 243 -9.58 -27.41 -23.14
C ILE A 243 -10.98 -26.83 -22.92
N HIS A 244 -11.87 -26.95 -23.90
CA HIS A 244 -13.24 -26.46 -23.78
C HIS A 244 -14.03 -27.31 -22.77
N ASP A 245 -13.96 -28.64 -22.90
CA ASP A 245 -14.58 -29.57 -21.94
C ASP A 245 -13.98 -29.43 -20.54
N LEU A 246 -12.68 -29.13 -20.45
CA LEU A 246 -12.01 -28.82 -19.20
C LEU A 246 -12.59 -27.55 -18.57
N LYS A 247 -12.67 -26.46 -19.34
CA LYS A 247 -13.17 -25.17 -18.86
C LYS A 247 -14.61 -25.29 -18.35
N THR A 248 -15.50 -25.89 -19.14
CA THR A 248 -16.90 -26.12 -18.75
C THR A 248 -16.99 -26.92 -17.45
N PHE A 249 -16.22 -28.01 -17.34
CA PHE A 249 -16.18 -28.82 -16.11
C PHE A 249 -15.72 -28.02 -14.88
N LEU A 250 -14.68 -27.21 -15.02
CA LEU A 250 -14.15 -26.39 -13.92
C LEU A 250 -15.15 -25.31 -13.49
N GLU A 251 -15.79 -24.63 -14.44
CA GLU A 251 -16.83 -23.62 -14.17
C GLU A 251 -18.07 -24.23 -13.51
N GLU A 252 -18.49 -25.43 -13.90
CA GLU A 252 -19.59 -26.14 -13.26
C GLU A 252 -19.28 -26.49 -11.80
N CYS A 253 -18.09 -27.02 -11.51
CA CYS A 253 -17.69 -27.32 -10.13
C CYS A 253 -17.51 -26.03 -9.30
N ALA A 254 -17.11 -24.93 -9.93
CA ALA A 254 -16.94 -23.64 -9.26
C ALA A 254 -18.25 -23.07 -8.71
N LYS A 255 -19.40 -23.37 -9.34
CA LYS A 255 -20.72 -22.86 -8.90
C LYS A 255 -21.09 -23.33 -7.50
N THR A 256 -20.65 -24.52 -7.10
CA THR A 256 -20.93 -25.07 -5.77
C THR A 256 -19.68 -25.17 -4.90
N GLY A 257 -18.50 -24.94 -5.46
CA GLY A 257 -17.23 -25.12 -4.75
C GLY A 257 -17.00 -26.56 -4.29
N SER A 258 -17.66 -27.56 -4.89
CA SER A 258 -17.64 -28.95 -4.44
C SER A 258 -17.35 -29.91 -5.58
N TYR A 259 -16.79 -31.07 -5.28
CA TYR A 259 -16.60 -32.14 -6.26
C TYR A 259 -17.01 -33.50 -5.65
N ASN A 260 -17.80 -34.29 -6.38
CA ASN A 260 -18.32 -35.59 -5.94
C ASN A 260 -18.97 -35.56 -4.53
N GLY A 261 -19.76 -34.51 -4.27
CA GLY A 261 -20.46 -34.32 -3.00
C GLY A 261 -19.55 -33.97 -1.81
N ARG A 262 -18.32 -33.52 -2.08
CA ARG A 262 -17.31 -33.17 -1.06
C ARG A 262 -16.79 -31.75 -1.26
N GLU A 263 -16.38 -31.12 -0.16
CA GLU A 263 -15.57 -29.90 -0.22
C GLU A 263 -14.27 -30.17 -0.98
N SER A 264 -13.90 -29.24 -1.86
CA SER A 264 -12.67 -29.26 -2.63
C SER A 264 -12.20 -27.83 -2.82
N GLU A 265 -10.94 -27.51 -2.50
CA GLU A 265 -10.41 -26.16 -2.77
C GLU A 265 -10.26 -25.89 -4.28
N GLY A 266 -10.40 -26.93 -5.11
CA GLY A 266 -10.31 -26.87 -6.56
C GLY A 266 -9.47 -28.01 -7.12
N PHE A 267 -8.80 -27.74 -8.24
CA PHE A 267 -8.04 -28.75 -8.98
C PHE A 267 -6.65 -28.25 -9.39
N VAL A 268 -5.74 -29.20 -9.55
CA VAL A 268 -4.49 -29.02 -10.29
C VAL A 268 -4.63 -29.74 -11.63
N ILE A 269 -4.41 -29.01 -12.71
CA ILE A 269 -4.50 -29.51 -14.08
C ILE A 269 -3.08 -29.75 -14.59
N ARG A 270 -2.84 -30.95 -15.10
CA ARG A 270 -1.58 -31.35 -15.74
C ARG A 270 -1.82 -31.46 -17.24
N THR A 271 -0.92 -30.88 -18.01
CA THR A 271 -0.97 -30.85 -19.47
C THR A 271 0.45 -30.74 -20.01
N HIS A 272 0.57 -30.74 -21.34
CA HIS A 272 1.83 -30.53 -22.02
C HIS A 272 1.74 -29.28 -22.88
N MET A 273 2.88 -28.62 -23.05
CA MET A 273 3.04 -27.54 -24.01
C MET A 273 2.88 -28.05 -25.46
N THR A 274 2.37 -27.20 -26.35
CA THR A 274 2.29 -27.49 -27.79
C THR A 274 3.63 -27.36 -28.52
N ASN A 275 4.70 -27.00 -27.80
CA ASN A 275 6.04 -26.87 -28.36
C ASN A 275 6.69 -28.23 -28.68
N GLU A 276 7.82 -28.20 -29.39
CA GLU A 276 8.54 -29.41 -29.86
C GLU A 276 8.98 -30.33 -28.72
N ASN A 277 9.34 -29.76 -27.57
CA ASN A 277 9.82 -30.52 -26.41
C ASN A 277 8.71 -31.18 -25.59
N ASN A 278 7.43 -30.85 -25.87
CA ASN A 278 6.28 -31.41 -25.15
C ASN A 278 6.40 -31.29 -23.62
N ASN A 279 6.94 -30.18 -23.12
CA ASN A 279 7.26 -30.03 -21.70
C ASN A 279 6.00 -30.14 -20.81
N ASP A 280 6.16 -30.75 -19.63
CA ASP A 280 5.14 -30.77 -18.58
C ASP A 280 4.78 -29.34 -18.13
N LEU A 281 3.49 -29.03 -18.09
CA LEU A 281 2.96 -27.78 -17.58
C LEU A 281 1.79 -28.03 -16.64
N PHE A 282 1.85 -27.43 -15.45
CA PHE A 282 0.75 -27.45 -14.50
C PHE A 282 0.14 -26.05 -14.39
N PHE A 283 -1.18 -26.00 -14.18
CA PHE A 283 -1.88 -24.83 -13.67
C PHE A 283 -2.94 -25.29 -12.66
N LYS A 284 -3.48 -24.38 -11.87
CA LYS A 284 -4.51 -24.71 -10.88
C LYS A 284 -5.76 -23.88 -11.13
N PHE A 285 -6.91 -24.45 -10.75
CA PHE A 285 -8.19 -23.77 -10.76
C PHE A 285 -8.75 -23.90 -9.36
N LYS A 286 -8.69 -22.81 -8.58
CA LYS A 286 -9.24 -22.76 -7.23
C LYS A 286 -10.68 -22.26 -7.25
N PHE A 287 -11.54 -22.90 -6.48
CA PHE A 287 -12.85 -22.33 -6.20
C PHE A 287 -12.68 -21.14 -5.26
N GLU A 288 -13.32 -20.03 -5.61
CA GLU A 288 -13.26 -18.81 -4.80
C GLU A 288 -14.07 -19.00 -3.52
N GLU A 289 -15.37 -19.28 -3.66
CA GLU A 289 -16.29 -19.49 -2.55
C GLU A 289 -16.59 -20.97 -2.28
N PRO A 290 -16.87 -21.34 -1.01
CA PRO A 290 -16.82 -20.50 0.22
C PRO A 290 -15.40 -20.34 0.81
N TYR A 291 -14.37 -20.83 0.12
CA TYR A 291 -13.01 -20.97 0.68
C TYR A 291 -12.30 -19.64 0.95
N LEU A 292 -12.64 -18.60 0.20
CA LEU A 292 -12.15 -17.25 0.43
C LEU A 292 -12.73 -16.69 1.73
N MET A 293 -14.04 -16.81 1.94
CA MET A 293 -14.70 -16.45 3.19
C MET A 293 -14.13 -17.23 4.38
N TYR A 294 -13.92 -18.54 4.26
CA TYR A 294 -13.33 -19.35 5.34
C TYR A 294 -11.91 -18.95 5.70
N ARG A 295 -11.08 -18.64 4.69
CA ARG A 295 -9.73 -18.09 4.91
C ARG A 295 -9.81 -16.74 5.62
N GLN A 296 -10.71 -15.88 5.19
CA GLN A 296 -10.92 -14.59 5.84
C GLN A 296 -11.29 -14.77 7.32
N TRP A 297 -12.24 -15.64 7.66
CA TRP A 297 -12.62 -15.94 9.05
C TRP A 297 -11.45 -16.46 9.88
N ARG A 298 -10.61 -17.32 9.32
CA ARG A 298 -9.40 -17.78 10.00
C ARG A 298 -8.43 -16.64 10.29
N GLU A 299 -8.16 -15.77 9.30
CA GLU A 299 -7.20 -14.68 9.46
C GLU A 299 -7.72 -13.57 10.39
N VAL A 300 -8.99 -13.18 10.30
CA VAL A 300 -9.57 -12.17 11.23
C VAL A 300 -9.61 -12.69 12.67
N THR A 301 -9.82 -13.99 12.87
CA THR A 301 -9.75 -14.61 14.21
C THR A 301 -8.32 -14.62 14.74
N ARG A 302 -7.32 -14.96 13.91
CA ARG A 302 -5.90 -14.85 14.29
C ARG A 302 -5.52 -13.41 14.64
N GLU A 303 -5.94 -12.46 13.82
CA GLU A 303 -5.70 -11.03 14.06
C GLU A 303 -6.33 -10.61 15.40
N TYR A 304 -7.59 -10.96 15.66
CA TYR A 304 -8.24 -10.69 16.94
C TYR A 304 -7.51 -11.32 18.14
N ILE A 305 -7.07 -12.57 18.03
CA ILE A 305 -6.34 -13.24 19.11
C ILE A 305 -5.04 -12.48 19.43
N ASN A 306 -4.34 -11.99 18.40
CA ASN A 306 -3.07 -11.28 18.54
C ASN A 306 -3.24 -9.84 19.05
N THR A 307 -4.24 -9.10 18.55
CA THR A 307 -4.44 -7.67 18.89
C THR A 307 -5.33 -7.48 20.12
N ARG A 308 -6.24 -8.44 20.39
CA ARG A 308 -7.31 -8.34 21.39
C ARG A 308 -8.21 -7.13 21.19
N ASN A 309 -8.26 -6.62 19.96
CA ASN A 309 -8.98 -5.41 19.61
C ASN A 309 -9.64 -5.59 18.23
N ARG A 310 -10.97 -5.54 18.22
CA ARG A 310 -11.77 -5.70 17.01
C ARG A 310 -11.51 -4.59 15.98
N ALA A 311 -11.20 -3.37 16.42
CA ALA A 311 -10.98 -2.24 15.51
C ALA A 311 -9.75 -2.42 14.62
N ASP A 312 -8.80 -3.27 15.03
CA ASP A 312 -7.59 -3.53 14.22
C ASP A 312 -7.88 -4.48 13.04
N ILE A 313 -9.01 -5.19 13.07
CA ILE A 313 -9.37 -6.19 12.05
C ILE A 313 -9.86 -5.51 10.78
N ARG A 314 -9.22 -5.80 9.65
CA ARG A 314 -9.61 -5.26 8.34
C ARG A 314 -10.38 -6.30 7.53
N ILE A 315 -11.58 -5.94 7.09
CA ILE A 315 -12.46 -6.83 6.30
C ILE A 315 -12.66 -6.24 4.90
N SER A 316 -12.16 -6.94 3.87
CA SER A 316 -12.23 -6.48 2.48
C SER A 316 -13.38 -7.08 1.66
N LYS A 317 -13.84 -8.29 1.98
CA LYS A 317 -14.98 -8.96 1.31
C LYS A 317 -15.92 -9.56 2.37
N HIS A 318 -17.14 -9.95 1.98
CA HIS A 318 -18.14 -10.59 2.87
C HIS A 318 -18.28 -9.90 4.24
N ARG A 319 -18.31 -8.57 4.25
CA ARG A 319 -18.25 -7.73 5.45
C ARG A 319 -19.40 -8.02 6.41
N TYR A 320 -20.63 -8.17 5.90
CA TYR A 320 -21.81 -8.49 6.71
C TYR A 320 -21.64 -9.76 7.52
N ILE A 321 -21.46 -10.90 6.83
CA ILE A 321 -21.38 -12.21 7.48
C ILE A 321 -20.11 -12.36 8.31
N THR A 322 -19.00 -11.71 7.92
CA THR A 322 -17.76 -11.71 8.72
C THR A 322 -17.91 -10.94 10.02
N ASN A 323 -18.67 -9.84 10.02
CA ASN A 323 -18.99 -9.15 11.27
C ASN A 323 -19.91 -9.98 12.17
N LYS A 324 -20.89 -10.70 11.61
CA LYS A 324 -21.70 -11.67 12.37
C LYS A 324 -20.87 -12.80 12.95
N TYR A 325 -19.92 -13.32 12.17
CA TYR A 325 -18.94 -14.29 12.64
C TYR A 325 -18.13 -13.75 13.83
N LEU A 326 -17.58 -12.53 13.71
CA LEU A 326 -16.84 -11.88 14.80
C LEU A 326 -17.70 -11.62 16.04
N ASP A 327 -18.97 -11.21 15.87
CA ASP A 327 -19.93 -11.04 16.98
C ASP A 327 -20.10 -12.36 17.77
N PHE A 328 -20.10 -13.49 17.07
CA PHE A 328 -20.21 -14.83 17.66
C PHE A 328 -18.89 -15.32 18.29
N VAL A 329 -17.76 -15.20 17.59
CA VAL A 329 -16.51 -15.82 18.04
C VAL A 329 -15.76 -15.02 19.10
N ILE A 330 -15.85 -13.70 19.10
CA ILE A 330 -15.10 -12.85 20.04
C ILE A 330 -15.44 -13.20 21.51
N PRO A 331 -16.72 -13.34 21.92
CA PRO A 331 -17.07 -13.74 23.28
C PRO A 331 -16.50 -15.12 23.69
N LEU A 332 -16.48 -16.08 22.75
CA LEU A 332 -15.90 -17.40 22.98
C LEU A 332 -14.39 -17.32 23.16
N LEU A 333 -13.73 -16.53 22.31
CA LEU A 333 -12.29 -16.31 22.37
C LEU A 333 -11.89 -15.55 23.64
N ASP A 334 -12.70 -14.60 24.12
CA ASP A 334 -12.39 -13.84 25.33
C ASP A 334 -12.52 -14.66 26.60
N SER A 335 -13.51 -15.56 26.65
CA SER A 335 -13.79 -16.43 27.79
C SER A 335 -12.86 -17.65 27.87
N ASP A 336 -12.30 -18.13 26.76
CA ASP A 336 -11.47 -19.34 26.73
C ASP A 336 -10.03 -19.08 26.22
N LYS A 337 -9.06 -19.07 27.15
CA LYS A 337 -7.63 -18.94 26.83
C LYS A 337 -7.08 -20.13 26.04
N SER A 338 -7.55 -21.34 26.34
CA SER A 338 -7.10 -22.57 25.69
C SER A 338 -7.50 -22.55 24.22
N LEU A 339 -8.73 -22.12 23.91
CA LEU A 339 -9.21 -21.98 22.54
C LEU A 339 -8.29 -21.07 21.72
N ARG A 340 -7.87 -19.93 22.27
CA ARG A 340 -6.94 -19.01 21.57
C ARG A 340 -5.59 -19.64 21.29
N GLU A 341 -5.01 -20.31 22.29
CA GLU A 341 -3.70 -20.96 22.17
C GLU A 341 -3.73 -22.10 21.14
N GLU A 342 -4.79 -22.92 21.15
CA GLU A 342 -5.00 -23.99 20.18
C GLU A 342 -5.27 -23.45 18.76
N PHE A 343 -6.04 -22.36 18.61
CA PHE A 343 -6.28 -21.72 17.32
C PHE A 343 -4.99 -21.20 16.66
N LEU A 344 -4.09 -20.60 17.44
CA LEU A 344 -2.79 -20.17 16.94
C LEU A 344 -1.88 -21.35 16.55
N LYS A 345 -2.09 -22.53 17.14
CA LYS A 345 -1.42 -23.79 16.76
C LYS A 345 -2.12 -24.54 15.62
N GLY A 346 -3.19 -23.99 15.06
CA GLY A 346 -3.92 -24.59 13.94
C GLY A 346 -5.02 -25.58 14.33
N PHE A 347 -5.65 -25.46 15.51
CA PHE A 347 -6.80 -26.29 15.89
C PHE A 347 -8.04 -25.48 16.21
N GLY A 348 -9.20 -26.12 16.06
CA GLY A 348 -10.48 -25.51 16.37
C GLY A 348 -10.91 -24.45 15.35
N ILE A 349 -10.21 -24.33 14.22
CA ILE A 349 -10.54 -23.43 13.12
C ILE A 349 -11.85 -23.89 12.47
N ILE A 350 -11.89 -25.16 12.09
CA ILE A 350 -13.03 -25.78 11.42
C ILE A 350 -14.19 -25.90 12.41
N SER A 351 -13.93 -26.29 13.66
CA SER A 351 -14.99 -26.45 14.66
C SER A 351 -15.63 -25.11 15.04
N LEU A 352 -14.85 -24.03 15.19
CA LEU A 352 -15.37 -22.69 15.48
C LEU A 352 -16.19 -22.14 14.31
N ARG A 353 -15.72 -22.35 13.07
CA ARG A 353 -16.49 -22.07 11.86
C ARG A 353 -17.83 -22.80 11.86
N LYS A 354 -17.83 -24.11 12.06
CA LYS A 354 -19.06 -24.94 12.07
C LYS A 354 -20.04 -24.51 13.16
N LYS A 355 -19.54 -24.18 14.36
CA LYS A 355 -20.36 -23.65 15.45
C LYS A 355 -21.05 -22.34 15.06
N PHE A 356 -20.34 -21.41 14.43
CA PHE A 356 -20.94 -20.18 13.94
C PHE A 356 -22.00 -20.45 12.86
N LEU A 357 -21.69 -21.30 11.88
CA LEU A 357 -22.66 -21.64 10.83
C LEU A 357 -23.95 -22.21 11.42
N GLN A 358 -23.82 -23.14 12.37
CA GLN A 358 -24.95 -23.71 13.07
C GLN A 358 -25.76 -22.66 13.85
N ASP A 359 -25.09 -21.76 14.58
CA ASP A 359 -25.73 -20.66 15.33
C ASP A 359 -26.47 -19.68 14.40
N TYR A 360 -25.86 -19.39 13.25
CA TYR A 360 -26.46 -18.54 12.21
C TYR A 360 -27.63 -19.23 11.49
N GLY A 361 -27.93 -20.50 11.79
CA GLY A 361 -29.01 -21.26 11.18
C GLY A 361 -28.68 -21.80 9.79
N MET A 362 -27.40 -22.00 9.49
CA MET A 362 -26.91 -22.55 8.23
C MET A 362 -26.19 -23.88 8.45
N SER A 363 -26.52 -24.89 7.65
CA SER A 363 -25.67 -26.07 7.56
C SER A 363 -24.40 -25.76 6.74
N GLY A 364 -23.31 -26.48 7.05
CA GLY A 364 -22.06 -26.36 6.30
C GLY A 364 -22.22 -26.65 4.80
N SER A 365 -23.21 -27.45 4.41
CA SER A 365 -23.53 -27.78 3.03
C SER A 365 -24.38 -26.73 2.30
N GLU A 366 -25.22 -25.98 3.01
CA GLU A 366 -26.06 -24.93 2.41
C GLU A 366 -25.26 -23.70 1.98
N ILE A 367 -24.13 -23.43 2.64
CA ILE A 367 -23.25 -22.32 2.25
C ILE A 367 -22.55 -22.57 0.91
N TRP A 368 -22.57 -23.80 0.41
CA TRP A 368 -22.06 -24.17 -0.91
C TRP A 368 -23.05 -23.86 -2.03
N SER A 369 -24.31 -23.52 -1.72
CA SER A 369 -25.25 -23.15 -2.76
C SER A 369 -24.93 -21.76 -3.28
N HIS A 370 -24.83 -21.65 -4.61
CA HIS A 370 -24.65 -20.37 -5.29
C HIS A 370 -25.70 -19.33 -4.84
N GLU A 371 -26.94 -19.77 -4.62
CA GLU A 371 -28.04 -18.93 -4.14
C GLU A 371 -27.73 -18.28 -2.79
N LYS A 372 -27.15 -19.03 -1.84
CA LYS A 372 -26.89 -18.52 -0.50
C LYS A 372 -25.68 -17.59 -0.45
N ILE A 373 -24.64 -17.90 -1.23
CA ILE A 373 -23.49 -17.00 -1.41
C ILE A 373 -23.97 -15.68 -2.01
N GLN A 374 -24.82 -15.73 -3.04
CA GLN A 374 -25.39 -14.56 -3.67
C GLN A 374 -26.27 -13.75 -2.69
N GLU A 375 -27.11 -14.41 -1.88
CA GLU A 375 -27.90 -13.74 -0.83
C GLU A 375 -26.98 -13.01 0.17
N LEU A 376 -25.87 -13.64 0.59
CA LEU A 376 -24.90 -13.00 1.49
C LEU A 376 -24.18 -11.82 0.83
N GLU A 377 -23.90 -11.87 -0.48
CA GLU A 377 -23.34 -10.76 -1.25
C GLU A 377 -24.34 -9.60 -1.43
N GLU A 378 -25.62 -9.90 -1.64
CA GLU A 378 -26.69 -8.91 -1.69
C GLU A 378 -26.89 -8.23 -0.32
N LEU A 379 -26.83 -9.00 0.76
CA LEU A 379 -26.82 -8.47 2.13
C LEU A 379 -25.58 -7.61 2.39
N ASN A 380 -24.43 -8.00 1.84
CA ASN A 380 -23.21 -7.21 1.95
C ASN A 380 -23.31 -5.87 1.19
N THR A 381 -23.90 -5.89 -0.01
CA THR A 381 -24.12 -4.71 -0.83
C THR A 381 -25.19 -3.78 -0.24
N SER A 382 -26.23 -4.33 0.39
CA SER A 382 -27.25 -3.55 1.09
C SER A 382 -26.72 -2.98 2.41
N MET A 383 -25.78 -3.64 3.08
CA MET A 383 -24.98 -3.08 4.18
C MET A 383 -24.10 -1.90 3.77
N GLU A 384 -23.69 -1.79 2.51
CA GLU A 384 -23.00 -0.59 2.02
C GLU A 384 -23.99 0.55 1.72
N LYS A 385 -25.28 0.20 1.57
CA LYS A 385 -26.42 1.10 1.37
C LYS A 385 -27.32 1.15 2.61
N LEU A 386 -26.74 1.32 3.80
CA LEU A 386 -27.52 1.37 5.04
C LEU A 386 -28.66 2.39 4.91
N THR A 387 -29.88 1.96 5.22
CA THR A 387 -31.01 2.88 5.31
C THR A 387 -30.77 3.89 6.41
N ILE A 388 -31.08 5.16 6.14
CA ILE A 388 -30.96 6.23 7.14
C ILE A 388 -31.92 5.92 8.30
N ASN A 389 -31.36 5.73 9.49
CA ASN A 389 -32.06 5.41 10.74
C ASN A 389 -31.54 6.28 11.91
N GLU A 390 -32.05 6.06 13.14
CA GLU A 390 -31.66 6.84 14.32
C GLU A 390 -30.17 6.77 14.69
N ASP A 391 -29.50 5.70 14.29
CA ASP A 391 -28.08 5.43 14.53
C ASP A 391 -27.14 6.07 13.48
N THR A 392 -27.72 6.73 12.47
CA THR A 392 -26.97 7.42 11.39
C THR A 392 -26.17 8.59 11.94
N LYS A 393 -24.91 8.67 11.51
CA LYS A 393 -23.98 9.77 11.84
C LYS A 393 -23.75 10.67 10.64
N PHE A 394 -23.45 11.94 10.88
CA PHE A 394 -23.31 12.96 9.84
C PHE A 394 -21.99 13.70 9.95
N VAL A 395 -21.26 13.80 8.83
CA VAL A 395 -20.05 14.62 8.70
C VAL A 395 -20.35 15.77 7.77
N ILE A 396 -20.28 16.99 8.29
CA ILE A 396 -20.62 18.21 7.57
C ILE A 396 -19.33 18.94 7.19
N VAL A 397 -19.14 19.15 5.89
CA VAL A 397 -17.89 19.65 5.29
C VAL A 397 -18.18 20.93 4.51
N PRO A 398 -17.63 22.10 4.90
CA PRO A 398 -17.80 23.32 4.14
C PRO A 398 -16.82 23.39 2.96
N ILE A 399 -17.27 23.97 1.84
CA ILE A 399 -16.45 24.40 0.70
C ILE A 399 -16.53 25.93 0.67
N ALA A 400 -15.45 26.61 1.06
CA ALA A 400 -15.42 28.07 1.13
C ALA A 400 -14.00 28.64 1.09
N THR A 401 -13.90 29.97 1.00
CA THR A 401 -12.68 30.73 1.27
C THR A 401 -12.73 31.34 2.69
N ILE A 402 -11.68 32.08 3.05
CA ILE A 402 -11.61 32.81 4.32
C ILE A 402 -12.65 33.94 4.31
N GLY A 403 -13.32 34.20 5.44
CA GLY A 403 -14.30 35.29 5.55
C GLY A 403 -15.72 34.96 5.10
N CYS A 404 -15.98 33.78 4.52
CA CYS A 404 -17.34 33.37 4.09
C CYS A 404 -18.34 33.15 5.24
N GLY A 405 -17.88 33.10 6.50
CA GLY A 405 -18.76 32.90 7.66
C GLY A 405 -18.99 31.45 8.10
N LYS A 406 -18.16 30.50 7.63
CA LYS A 406 -18.22 29.06 7.98
C LYS A 406 -18.37 28.80 9.49
N THR A 407 -17.40 29.27 10.26
CA THR A 407 -17.35 29.06 11.72
C THR A 407 -18.55 29.68 12.40
N THR A 408 -18.98 30.88 11.98
CA THR A 408 -20.15 31.55 12.55
C THR A 408 -21.43 30.77 12.29
N THR A 409 -21.63 30.29 11.06
CA THR A 409 -22.78 29.44 10.71
C THR A 409 -22.76 28.11 11.47
N ALA A 410 -21.61 27.42 11.53
CA ALA A 410 -21.49 26.16 12.26
C ALA A 410 -21.71 26.33 13.76
N MET A 411 -21.13 27.36 14.39
CA MET A 411 -21.31 27.68 15.80
C MET A 411 -22.77 28.00 16.14
N THR A 412 -23.44 28.79 15.29
CA THR A 412 -24.86 29.12 15.47
C THR A 412 -25.72 27.85 15.53
N ILE A 413 -25.44 26.89 14.65
CA ILE A 413 -26.15 25.61 14.62
C ILE A 413 -25.79 24.75 15.83
N THR A 414 -24.50 24.63 16.17
CA THR A 414 -24.10 23.79 17.33
C THR A 414 -24.61 24.34 18.66
N GLU A 415 -24.74 25.66 18.81
CA GLU A 415 -25.33 26.28 20.01
C GLU A 415 -26.84 25.99 20.14
N CYS A 416 -27.54 25.80 19.02
CA CYS A 416 -28.93 25.33 19.02
C CYS A 416 -29.05 23.85 19.41
N PHE A 417 -28.01 23.05 19.19
CA PHE A 417 -28.01 21.60 19.42
C PHE A 417 -26.74 21.10 20.15
N PRO A 418 -26.44 21.61 21.35
CA PRO A 418 -25.14 21.39 22.01
C PRO A 418 -24.91 19.92 22.40
N ASP A 419 -25.98 19.17 22.66
CA ASP A 419 -25.91 17.77 23.07
C ASP A 419 -25.72 16.80 21.88
N GLU A 420 -26.25 17.13 20.71
CA GLU A 420 -26.27 16.23 19.55
C GLU A 420 -25.23 16.60 18.48
N TRP A 421 -24.76 17.85 18.44
CA TRP A 421 -23.88 18.35 17.38
C TRP A 421 -22.54 18.81 17.95
N SER A 422 -21.50 18.74 17.13
CA SER A 422 -20.16 19.16 17.50
C SER A 422 -19.48 19.91 16.36
N LEU A 423 -18.51 20.75 16.72
CA LEU A 423 -17.72 21.53 15.77
C LEU A 423 -16.25 21.29 16.06
N VAL A 424 -15.51 20.85 15.05
CA VAL A 424 -14.05 20.80 15.08
C VAL A 424 -13.51 21.85 14.14
N ILE A 425 -12.75 22.79 14.68
CA ILE A 425 -12.14 23.87 13.91
C ILE A 425 -10.70 23.47 13.57
N ASN A 426 -10.36 23.43 12.29
CA ASN A 426 -9.01 23.04 11.84
C ASN A 426 -7.91 23.97 12.37
N ASP A 427 -8.27 25.20 12.71
CA ASP A 427 -7.37 26.20 13.25
C ASP A 427 -6.97 25.90 14.71
N ASP A 428 -7.73 25.08 15.45
CA ASP A 428 -7.37 24.60 16.79
C ASP A 428 -6.39 23.41 16.79
N ILE A 429 -5.94 22.98 15.61
CA ILE A 429 -5.09 21.81 15.45
C ILE A 429 -3.66 22.24 15.18
N PRO A 430 -2.70 21.80 16.01
CA PRO A 430 -1.29 22.12 15.83
C PRO A 430 -0.77 21.77 14.43
N ASN A 431 0.13 22.61 13.92
CA ASN A 431 0.80 22.35 12.65
C ASN A 431 1.68 21.09 12.76
N GLY A 432 1.53 20.15 11.82
CA GLY A 432 2.35 18.93 11.76
C GLY A 432 1.96 18.02 10.60
N LYS A 433 2.83 17.06 10.24
CA LYS A 433 2.59 16.11 9.13
C LYS A 433 1.30 15.30 9.29
N ASN A 434 0.86 15.07 10.54
CA ASN A 434 -0.36 14.34 10.86
C ASN A 434 -1.59 15.25 11.07
N GLY A 435 -1.45 16.58 10.94
CA GLY A 435 -2.52 17.54 11.21
C GLY A 435 -3.84 17.26 10.46
N PRO A 436 -3.81 16.98 9.14
CA PRO A 436 -5.03 16.65 8.40
C PRO A 436 -5.74 15.38 8.87
N THR A 437 -4.97 14.37 9.31
CA THR A 437 -5.54 13.14 9.86
C THR A 437 -6.08 13.34 11.27
N GLU A 438 -5.35 14.08 12.11
CA GLU A 438 -5.77 14.41 13.47
C GLU A 438 -7.05 15.26 13.48
N PHE A 439 -7.20 16.15 12.49
CA PHE A 439 -8.43 16.92 12.27
C PHE A 439 -9.66 16.04 12.09
N VAL A 440 -9.59 15.11 11.16
CA VAL A 440 -10.69 14.17 10.92
C VAL A 440 -10.91 13.27 12.15
N LYS A 441 -9.82 12.78 12.76
CA LYS A 441 -9.88 11.90 13.94
C LYS A 441 -10.61 12.55 15.12
N ARG A 442 -10.35 13.83 15.43
CA ARG A 442 -11.08 14.56 16.47
C ARG A 442 -12.57 14.64 16.17
N GLY A 443 -12.94 14.89 14.91
CA GLY A 443 -14.34 14.90 14.51
C GLY A 443 -15.03 13.56 14.70
N LEU A 444 -14.37 12.47 14.29
CA LEU A 444 -14.90 11.12 14.47
C LEU A 444 -14.96 10.70 15.95
N THR A 445 -14.07 11.23 16.80
CA THR A 445 -14.11 10.99 18.25
C THR A 445 -15.40 11.53 18.86
N HIS A 446 -15.87 12.70 18.45
CA HIS A 446 -17.17 13.21 18.90
C HIS A 446 -18.35 12.33 18.46
N LEU A 447 -18.31 11.77 17.25
CA LEU A 447 -19.33 10.81 16.79
C LEU A 447 -19.32 9.53 17.63
N LYS A 448 -18.12 9.05 18.01
CA LYS A 448 -17.91 7.92 18.91
C LYS A 448 -18.46 8.19 20.32
N GLU A 449 -18.30 9.42 20.81
CA GLU A 449 -18.79 9.88 22.12
C GLU A 449 -20.30 10.14 22.16
N GLY A 450 -21.02 9.87 21.06
CA GLY A 450 -22.49 9.90 21.02
C GLY A 450 -23.09 11.04 20.21
N LYS A 451 -22.28 12.00 19.72
CA LYS A 451 -22.80 13.07 18.82
C LYS A 451 -23.37 12.47 17.54
N LYS A 452 -24.42 13.09 16.99
CA LYS A 452 -25.03 12.70 15.72
C LYS A 452 -24.37 13.37 14.53
N ALA A 453 -23.99 14.63 14.67
CA ALA A 453 -23.35 15.39 13.60
C ALA A 453 -22.06 16.05 14.06
N VAL A 454 -21.10 16.15 13.15
CA VAL A 454 -19.87 16.91 13.35
C VAL A 454 -19.58 17.82 12.17
N PHE A 455 -19.34 19.10 12.45
CA PHE A 455 -18.78 20.04 11.49
C PHE A 455 -17.27 19.91 11.47
N LEU A 456 -16.71 19.66 10.29
CA LEU A 456 -15.27 19.74 10.03
C LEU A 456 -14.96 21.11 9.42
N ASP A 457 -14.81 22.13 10.26
CA ASP A 457 -14.58 23.51 9.82
C ASP A 457 -13.15 23.72 9.32
N ARG A 458 -12.99 23.57 8.00
CA ARG A 458 -11.83 23.90 7.18
C ARG A 458 -12.33 24.48 5.86
N ASN A 459 -11.54 25.31 5.19
CA ASN A 459 -11.95 25.91 3.91
C ASN A 459 -12.32 24.87 2.82
N ASN A 460 -11.54 23.80 2.69
CA ASN A 460 -11.71 22.76 1.66
C ASN A 460 -11.89 23.29 0.22
N HIS A 461 -11.26 24.45 -0.05
CA HIS A 461 -11.34 25.18 -1.31
C HIS A 461 -10.74 24.42 -2.51
N GLN A 462 -10.01 23.32 -2.30
CA GLN A 462 -9.43 22.49 -3.36
C GLN A 462 -9.95 21.06 -3.32
N PHE A 463 -10.08 20.40 -4.48
CA PHE A 463 -10.55 19.00 -4.59
C PHE A 463 -9.72 18.05 -3.72
N ARG A 464 -8.39 18.19 -3.72
CA ARG A 464 -7.51 17.33 -2.90
C ARG A 464 -7.81 17.39 -1.40
N GLU A 465 -8.30 18.53 -0.91
CA GLU A 465 -8.64 18.72 0.51
C GLU A 465 -9.95 17.98 0.84
N ARG A 466 -10.91 17.98 -0.09
CA ARG A 466 -12.19 17.27 0.02
C ARG A 466 -11.98 15.76 -0.04
N GLN A 467 -11.23 15.29 -1.03
CA GLN A 467 -10.82 13.88 -1.16
C GLN A 467 -10.12 13.39 0.10
N GLN A 468 -9.17 14.17 0.64
CA GLN A 468 -8.45 13.81 1.87
C GLN A 468 -9.39 13.60 3.07
N ILE A 469 -10.42 14.44 3.24
CA ILE A 469 -11.40 14.26 4.33
C ILE A 469 -12.16 12.96 4.13
N ILE A 470 -12.74 12.76 2.93
CA ILE A 470 -13.59 11.60 2.65
C ILE A 470 -12.80 10.29 2.82
N ASP A 471 -11.59 10.20 2.27
CA ASP A 471 -10.73 9.02 2.40
C ASP A 471 -10.34 8.77 3.85
N THR A 472 -9.99 9.82 4.58
CA THR A 472 -9.60 9.69 5.99
C THR A 472 -10.78 9.27 6.86
N VAL A 473 -11.97 9.82 6.62
CA VAL A 473 -13.19 9.45 7.32
C VAL A 473 -13.53 7.99 7.05
N ARG A 474 -13.53 7.56 5.78
CA ARG A 474 -13.81 6.15 5.42
C ARG A 474 -12.81 5.20 6.05
N ARG A 475 -11.52 5.55 6.01
CA ARG A 475 -10.45 4.75 6.61
C ARG A 475 -10.57 4.61 8.12
N LEU A 476 -11.02 5.65 8.81
CA LEU A 476 -11.15 5.68 10.28
C LEU A 476 -12.57 5.38 10.78
N LYS A 477 -13.54 5.16 9.88
CA LYS A 477 -14.96 4.98 10.22
C LYS A 477 -15.13 3.88 11.25
N GLU A 478 -14.49 2.73 11.03
CA GLU A 478 -14.65 1.54 11.88
C GLU A 478 -14.03 1.68 13.28
N ASP A 479 -13.03 2.55 13.45
CA ASP A 479 -12.41 2.85 14.76
C ASP A 479 -13.36 3.63 15.68
N CYS A 480 -14.34 4.31 15.08
CA CYS A 480 -15.14 5.35 15.73
C CYS A 480 -16.64 5.12 15.66
N ILE A 481 -17.12 4.41 14.64
CA ILE A 481 -18.54 4.23 14.32
C ILE A 481 -18.78 2.73 14.12
N ALA A 482 -19.79 2.20 14.80
CA ALA A 482 -20.14 0.78 14.71
C ALA A 482 -20.45 0.39 13.25
N TYR A 483 -20.12 -0.84 12.88
CA TYR A 483 -20.18 -1.30 11.48
C TYR A 483 -21.59 -1.27 10.87
N ASN A 484 -22.62 -1.31 11.72
CA ASN A 484 -24.04 -1.25 11.39
C ASN A 484 -24.60 0.17 11.36
N ASN A 485 -23.81 1.20 11.69
CA ASN A 485 -24.25 2.59 11.67
C ASN A 485 -23.95 3.24 10.31
N ASN A 486 -24.95 3.93 9.78
CA ASN A 486 -24.81 4.69 8.54
C ASN A 486 -23.99 5.96 8.79
N LEU A 487 -23.27 6.44 7.77
CA LEU A 487 -22.52 7.68 7.78
C LEU A 487 -22.86 8.49 6.53
N GLN A 488 -23.27 9.73 6.71
CA GLN A 488 -23.65 10.64 5.63
C GLN A 488 -22.70 11.84 5.57
N PHE A 489 -22.26 12.22 4.38
CA PHE A 489 -21.48 13.42 4.10
C PHE A 489 -22.39 14.53 3.59
N VAL A 490 -22.42 15.66 4.29
CA VAL A 490 -23.15 16.87 3.88
C VAL A 490 -22.15 17.95 3.50
N CYS A 491 -22.25 18.47 2.28
CA CYS A 491 -21.47 19.62 1.82
C CYS A 491 -22.21 20.92 2.09
N LEU A 492 -21.52 21.90 2.66
CA LEU A 492 -21.98 23.29 2.72
C LEU A 492 -21.21 24.12 1.70
N ASN A 493 -21.83 24.40 0.55
CA ASN A 493 -21.20 25.16 -0.52
C ASN A 493 -21.41 26.66 -0.31
N PHE A 494 -20.40 27.36 0.23
CA PHE A 494 -20.51 28.79 0.54
C PHE A 494 -20.29 29.71 -0.65
N VAL A 495 -19.73 29.21 -1.75
CA VAL A 495 -19.46 29.99 -2.96
C VAL A 495 -20.24 29.32 -4.08
N GLY A 496 -21.44 29.82 -4.33
CA GLY A 496 -22.30 29.35 -5.41
C GLY A 496 -21.84 29.85 -6.77
N ASP A 497 -22.39 29.27 -7.83
CA ASP A 497 -22.04 29.60 -9.23
C ASP A 497 -22.33 31.07 -9.59
N ASP A 498 -23.28 31.70 -8.90
CA ASP A 498 -23.67 33.10 -9.12
C ASP A 498 -22.78 34.12 -8.40
N THR A 499 -21.82 33.69 -7.57
CA THR A 499 -20.94 34.60 -6.81
C THR A 499 -19.71 34.95 -7.62
N THR A 500 -19.56 36.22 -8.00
CA THR A 500 -18.35 36.65 -8.73
C THR A 500 -17.13 36.70 -7.81
N SER A 501 -15.92 36.55 -8.39
CA SER A 501 -14.68 36.63 -7.60
C SER A 501 -14.49 38.00 -6.94
N ASP A 502 -15.02 39.07 -7.54
CA ASP A 502 -14.90 40.44 -7.04
C ASP A 502 -15.87 40.67 -5.87
N GLU A 503 -17.12 40.23 -5.98
CA GLU A 503 -18.09 40.29 -4.88
C GLU A 503 -17.65 39.44 -3.69
N LEU A 504 -17.12 38.24 -3.95
CA LEU A 504 -16.54 37.39 -2.91
C LEU A 504 -15.38 38.09 -2.22
N TRP A 505 -14.50 38.77 -2.97
CA TRP A 505 -13.37 39.50 -2.43
C TRP A 505 -13.82 40.64 -1.51
N GLU A 506 -14.70 41.53 -1.98
CA GLU A 506 -15.15 42.68 -1.20
C GLU A 506 -15.81 42.25 0.12
N VAL A 507 -16.75 41.30 0.05
CA VAL A 507 -17.50 40.83 1.21
C VAL A 507 -16.60 40.12 2.22
N THR A 508 -15.71 39.25 1.75
CA THR A 508 -14.83 38.51 2.66
C THR A 508 -13.77 39.41 3.27
N ARG A 509 -13.21 40.36 2.50
CA ARG A 509 -12.24 41.35 2.97
C ARG A 509 -12.83 42.19 4.09
N ASP A 510 -13.97 42.82 3.85
CA ASP A 510 -14.63 43.67 4.85
C ASP A 510 -14.95 42.91 6.13
N ARG A 511 -15.41 41.66 6.02
CA ARG A 511 -15.68 40.79 7.18
C ARG A 511 -14.43 40.43 7.97
N VAL A 512 -13.32 40.15 7.30
CA VAL A 512 -12.05 39.82 7.98
C VAL A 512 -11.51 41.05 8.71
N PHE A 513 -11.51 42.22 8.08
CA PHE A 513 -11.07 43.47 8.72
C PHE A 513 -12.01 43.93 9.85
N LYS A 514 -13.34 43.82 9.68
CA LYS A 514 -14.32 44.15 10.73
C LYS A 514 -14.21 43.23 11.96
N ARG A 515 -13.84 41.96 11.74
CA ARG A 515 -13.58 41.01 12.84
C ARG A 515 -12.27 41.29 13.57
N GLY A 516 -11.32 41.97 12.91
CA GLY A 516 -10.03 42.36 13.47
C GLY A 516 -9.25 41.15 14.01
N ASP A 517 -8.63 41.31 15.17
CA ASP A 517 -7.85 40.24 15.82
C ASP A 517 -8.68 39.11 16.43
N ASN A 518 -10.01 39.20 16.37
CA ASN A 518 -10.90 38.13 16.79
C ASN A 518 -11.07 37.04 15.70
N HIS A 519 -10.36 37.16 14.57
CA HIS A 519 -10.23 36.08 13.60
C HIS A 519 -9.11 35.11 14.04
N GLN A 520 -9.42 33.82 14.08
CA GLN A 520 -8.62 32.80 14.77
C GLN A 520 -7.19 32.61 14.21
N SER A 521 -6.99 32.93 12.94
CA SER A 521 -5.72 32.73 12.25
C SER A 521 -5.19 33.96 11.51
N ILE A 522 -5.93 35.07 11.49
CA ILE A 522 -5.55 36.32 10.83
C ILE A 522 -5.75 37.43 11.85
N LYS A 523 -4.71 38.19 12.18
CA LYS A 523 -4.86 39.29 13.12
C LYS A 523 -5.06 40.57 12.33
N ALA A 524 -6.24 40.77 11.77
CA ALA A 524 -6.48 41.85 10.81
C ALA A 524 -6.34 43.27 11.39
N ALA A 525 -6.26 43.42 12.72
CA ALA A 525 -5.97 44.70 13.38
C ALA A 525 -4.49 44.83 13.82
N SER A 526 -3.75 43.73 13.97
CA SER A 526 -2.33 43.71 14.38
C SER A 526 -1.34 43.40 13.24
N ASP A 527 -1.78 42.76 12.16
CA ASP A 527 -0.96 42.38 11.00
C ASP A 527 -1.07 43.44 9.88
N ASP A 528 -0.05 43.51 9.01
CA ASP A 528 -0.06 44.40 7.84
C ASP A 528 -1.25 44.07 6.91
N PRO A 529 -2.12 45.04 6.58
CA PRO A 529 -3.23 44.86 5.65
C PRO A 529 -2.84 44.19 4.33
N GLU A 530 -1.65 44.45 3.78
CA GLU A 530 -1.19 43.83 2.53
C GLU A 530 -0.92 42.32 2.70
N ILE A 531 -0.42 41.91 3.86
CA ILE A 531 -0.16 40.50 4.18
C ILE A 531 -1.49 39.75 4.33
N VAL A 532 -2.45 40.35 5.03
CA VAL A 532 -3.80 39.81 5.21
C VAL A 532 -4.47 39.62 3.85
N GLU A 533 -4.43 40.65 3.00
CA GLU A 533 -4.99 40.59 1.66
C GLU A 533 -4.30 39.53 0.78
N LYS A 534 -2.98 39.41 0.84
CA LYS A 534 -2.23 38.40 0.08
C LYS A 534 -2.61 36.98 0.48
N ILE A 535 -2.84 36.72 1.76
CA ILE A 535 -3.32 35.41 2.25
C ILE A 535 -4.70 35.14 1.65
N MET A 536 -5.63 36.09 1.77
CA MET A 536 -7.00 35.94 1.28
C MET A 536 -7.06 35.72 -0.24
N LYS A 537 -6.31 36.51 -1.03
CA LYS A 537 -6.17 36.34 -2.49
C LYS A 537 -5.64 34.95 -2.84
N GLY A 538 -4.72 34.40 -2.04
CA GLY A 538 -4.20 33.04 -2.24
C GLY A 538 -5.26 31.95 -2.09
N PHE A 539 -6.23 32.11 -1.19
CA PHE A 539 -7.35 31.17 -1.05
C PHE A 539 -8.35 31.29 -2.20
N ILE A 540 -8.64 32.51 -2.64
CA ILE A 540 -9.56 32.75 -3.77
C ILE A 540 -8.94 32.26 -5.08
N GLY A 541 -7.68 32.59 -5.36
CA GLY A 541 -7.00 32.20 -6.60
C GLY A 541 -6.78 30.69 -6.76
N ARG A 542 -6.85 29.91 -5.67
CA ARG A 542 -6.79 28.44 -5.70
C ARG A 542 -8.14 27.76 -5.46
N PHE A 543 -9.22 28.53 -5.40
CA PHE A 543 -10.55 27.99 -5.16
C PHE A 543 -11.00 27.16 -6.37
N GLN A 544 -11.49 25.96 -6.09
CA GLN A 544 -12.04 25.01 -7.06
C GLN A 544 -13.51 24.77 -6.69
N PRO A 545 -14.46 25.26 -7.52
CA PRO A 545 -15.89 25.15 -7.28
C PRO A 545 -16.36 23.72 -7.00
N CYS A 546 -17.46 23.60 -6.25
CA CYS A 546 -18.10 22.31 -6.00
C CYS A 546 -18.63 21.73 -7.31
N THR A 547 -18.26 20.49 -7.65
CA THR A 547 -18.69 19.84 -8.90
C THR A 547 -19.40 18.51 -8.61
N PRO A 548 -20.72 18.50 -8.37
CA PRO A 548 -21.46 17.31 -7.89
C PRO A 548 -21.36 16.07 -8.81
N SER A 549 -21.01 16.24 -10.08
CA SER A 549 -20.86 15.16 -11.05
C SER A 549 -19.46 14.52 -11.09
N LYS A 550 -18.52 15.02 -10.28
CA LYS A 550 -17.10 14.64 -10.32
C LYS A 550 -16.58 14.29 -8.94
N ASP A 551 -15.80 13.23 -8.83
CA ASP A 551 -15.05 12.93 -7.61
C ASP A 551 -14.05 14.05 -7.25
N PRO A 552 -13.87 14.36 -5.95
CA PRO A 552 -14.53 13.78 -4.76
C PRO A 552 -15.96 14.26 -4.49
N ASP A 553 -16.45 15.30 -5.15
CA ASP A 553 -17.69 15.99 -4.76
C ASP A 553 -18.95 15.17 -5.04
N ALA A 554 -18.88 14.22 -5.99
CA ALA A 554 -19.93 13.22 -6.25
C ALA A 554 -20.21 12.28 -5.05
N GLN A 555 -19.35 12.32 -4.03
CA GLN A 555 -19.45 11.46 -2.84
C GLN A 555 -20.16 12.15 -1.66
N PHE A 556 -20.63 13.39 -1.83
CA PHE A 556 -21.52 14.04 -0.86
C PHE A 556 -22.96 13.55 -1.04
N ASP A 557 -23.59 13.10 0.05
CA ASP A 557 -24.98 12.63 0.05
C ASP A 557 -25.99 13.79 -0.07
N LEU A 558 -25.59 14.99 0.38
CA LEU A 558 -26.35 16.23 0.26
C LEU A 558 -25.40 17.42 0.07
N ILE A 559 -25.72 18.30 -0.86
CA ILE A 559 -25.03 19.58 -1.07
C ILE A 559 -26.02 20.71 -0.83
N ILE A 560 -25.67 21.64 0.06
CA ILE A 560 -26.49 22.80 0.41
C ILE A 560 -25.77 24.06 -0.06
N ASP A 561 -26.32 24.73 -1.06
CA ASP A 561 -25.77 25.99 -1.57
C ASP A 561 -26.14 27.15 -0.65
N LEU A 562 -25.13 27.93 -0.25
CA LEU A 562 -25.22 29.03 0.70
C LEU A 562 -24.83 30.34 0.03
N GLN A 563 -25.02 31.45 0.74
CA GLN A 563 -24.84 32.79 0.19
C GLN A 563 -23.83 33.61 1.01
N VAL A 564 -22.98 34.35 0.31
CA VAL A 564 -21.99 35.27 0.86
C VAL A 564 -22.24 36.64 0.23
N GLY A 565 -22.86 37.56 0.96
CA GLY A 565 -23.12 38.91 0.41
C GLY A 565 -24.05 39.82 1.22
N LYS A 566 -25.07 39.27 1.88
CA LYS A 566 -26.00 40.07 2.71
C LYS A 566 -25.45 40.36 4.11
N GLU A 567 -25.93 41.43 4.74
CA GLU A 567 -25.77 41.65 6.18
C GLU A 567 -26.35 40.43 6.93
N ASN A 568 -25.61 39.90 7.90
CA ASN A 568 -25.98 38.68 8.64
C ASN A 568 -26.17 37.40 7.80
N SER A 569 -25.55 37.27 6.62
CA SER A 569 -25.73 36.08 5.76
C SER A 569 -25.41 34.74 6.47
N SER A 570 -24.60 34.73 7.52
CA SER A 570 -24.35 33.54 8.34
C SER A 570 -25.58 33.03 9.10
N LEU A 571 -26.48 33.93 9.55
CA LEU A 571 -27.76 33.58 10.18
C LEU A 571 -28.73 32.99 9.16
N ASP A 572 -28.85 33.63 7.99
CA ASP A 572 -29.66 33.11 6.87
C ASP A 572 -29.16 31.74 6.42
N ASN A 573 -27.84 31.56 6.34
CA ASN A 573 -27.23 30.27 6.02
C ASN A 573 -27.53 29.23 7.10
N ALA A 574 -27.50 29.59 8.39
CA ALA A 574 -27.86 28.67 9.47
C ALA A 574 -29.33 28.23 9.36
N LYS A 575 -30.25 29.17 9.09
CA LYS A 575 -31.67 28.87 8.80
C LYS A 575 -31.80 27.92 7.61
N LYS A 576 -31.14 28.23 6.49
CA LYS A 576 -31.18 27.39 5.27
C LYS A 576 -30.65 25.99 5.50
N VAL A 577 -29.52 25.83 6.18
CA VAL A 577 -28.94 24.53 6.53
C VAL A 577 -29.92 23.71 7.36
N LEU A 578 -30.50 24.28 8.40
CA LEU A 578 -31.45 23.58 9.26
C LEU A 578 -32.73 23.17 8.52
N THR A 579 -33.26 24.03 7.66
CA THR A 579 -34.42 23.70 6.83
C THR A 579 -34.11 22.56 5.86
N SER A 580 -33.02 22.64 5.09
CA SER A 580 -32.65 21.58 4.15
C SER A 580 -32.34 20.25 4.84
N LEU A 581 -31.72 20.29 6.03
CA LEU A 581 -31.48 19.09 6.83
C LEU A 581 -32.76 18.54 7.45
N HIS A 582 -33.72 19.36 7.86
CA HIS A 582 -35.03 18.91 8.33
C HIS A 582 -35.82 18.22 7.20
N GLU A 583 -35.82 18.79 6.01
CA GLU A 583 -36.50 18.24 4.83
C GLU A 583 -35.89 16.91 4.38
N LYS A 584 -34.56 16.82 4.32
CA LYS A 584 -33.86 15.61 3.85
C LYS A 584 -33.68 14.55 4.94
N TYR A 585 -33.41 14.98 6.17
CA TYR A 585 -33.06 14.15 7.32
C TYR A 585 -33.83 14.60 8.59
N PRO A 586 -35.16 14.40 8.65
CA PRO A 586 -35.97 14.82 9.80
C PRO A 586 -35.56 14.14 11.13
N LEU A 587 -34.84 13.02 11.06
CA LEU A 587 -34.25 12.33 12.21
C LEU A 587 -33.07 13.10 12.83
N LEU A 588 -32.36 13.89 12.02
CA LEU A 588 -31.22 14.71 12.43
C LEU A 588 -31.68 16.07 12.98
N VAL A 589 -32.62 16.73 12.29
CA VAL A 589 -33.26 17.96 12.76
C VAL A 589 -34.74 17.65 12.95
N LYS A 590 -35.16 17.32 14.17
CA LYS A 590 -36.57 16.94 14.46
C LYS A 590 -37.54 18.11 14.37
N SER A 591 -37.09 19.27 14.84
CA SER A 591 -37.82 20.53 14.74
C SER A 591 -36.82 21.66 14.50
N ILE A 592 -37.22 22.61 13.66
CA ILE A 592 -36.41 23.82 13.41
C ILE A 592 -36.53 24.72 14.65
N PRO A 593 -35.41 25.23 15.21
CA PRO A 593 -35.46 26.14 16.35
C PRO A 593 -36.22 27.43 16.04
N SER A 594 -36.80 28.06 17.07
CA SER A 594 -37.48 29.35 16.90
C SER A 594 -36.52 30.44 16.42
N GLU A 595 -37.06 31.44 15.74
CA GLU A 595 -36.28 32.57 15.23
C GLU A 595 -35.51 33.29 16.35
N SER A 596 -36.15 33.52 17.50
CA SER A 596 -35.50 34.10 18.67
C SER A 596 -34.35 33.27 19.23
N SER A 597 -34.42 31.94 19.15
CA SER A 597 -33.36 31.04 19.61
C SER A 597 -32.16 31.06 18.65
N LEU A 598 -32.44 31.10 17.34
CA LEU A 598 -31.41 31.22 16.31
C LEU A 598 -30.69 32.56 16.39
N GLU A 599 -31.42 33.66 16.58
CA GLU A 599 -30.84 35.00 16.76
C GLU A 599 -29.97 35.05 18.02
N SER A 600 -30.44 34.54 19.16
CA SER A 600 -29.63 34.49 20.38
C SER A 600 -28.37 33.64 20.21
N SER A 601 -28.46 32.51 19.49
CA SER A 601 -27.32 31.65 19.19
C SER A 601 -26.33 32.31 18.24
N PHE A 602 -26.84 33.07 17.27
CA PHE A 602 -26.03 33.84 16.33
C PHE A 602 -25.26 34.97 17.01
N GLU A 603 -25.91 35.71 17.92
CA GLU A 603 -25.24 36.74 18.73
C GLU A 603 -24.12 36.15 19.60
N LYS A 604 -24.34 34.97 20.21
CA LYS A 604 -23.28 34.23 20.92
C LYS A 604 -22.14 33.83 19.98
N ALA A 605 -22.45 33.36 18.77
CA ALA A 605 -21.46 32.99 17.77
C ALA A 605 -20.64 34.20 17.26
N LEU A 606 -21.25 35.39 17.17
CA LEU A 606 -20.56 36.65 16.85
C LEU A 606 -19.65 37.12 18.01
N ALA A 607 -20.09 36.92 19.26
CA ALA A 607 -19.31 37.25 20.45
C ALA A 607 -18.18 36.26 20.77
N PHE A 608 -18.10 35.14 20.04
CA PHE A 608 -17.10 34.09 20.28
C PHE A 608 -15.68 34.60 20.03
N LYS A 609 -14.81 34.42 21.04
CA LYS A 609 -13.38 34.71 20.97
C LYS A 609 -12.58 33.40 20.93
N PRO A 610 -11.76 33.16 19.89
CA PRO A 610 -10.95 31.96 19.81
C PRO A 610 -9.97 31.83 20.98
N THR A 611 -9.86 30.65 21.57
CA THR A 611 -8.96 30.34 22.70
C THR A 611 -7.55 29.95 22.26
N PHE A 612 -7.40 29.51 21.00
CA PHE A 612 -6.12 29.14 20.39
C PHE A 612 -5.96 29.90 19.07
N THR A 613 -4.84 30.61 18.90
CA THR A 613 -4.55 31.41 17.71
C THR A 613 -3.48 30.71 16.87
N LYS A 614 -3.83 30.29 15.64
CA LYS A 614 -2.91 29.61 14.73
C LYS A 614 -2.16 30.65 13.92
N THR A 615 -0.87 30.82 14.17
CA THR A 615 -0.04 31.74 13.37
C THR A 615 0.27 31.13 12.01
N PHE A 616 -0.20 31.75 10.93
CA PHE A 616 0.29 31.50 9.59
C PHE A 616 1.69 32.11 9.42
N GLY A 617 2.71 31.43 9.98
CA GLY A 617 4.12 31.77 9.82
C GLY A 617 4.60 32.99 10.63
N GLY A 618 5.46 32.75 11.64
CA GLY A 618 6.31 33.78 12.26
C GLY A 618 6.47 33.71 13.79
N LYS A 619 7.50 32.99 14.25
CA LYS A 619 8.08 32.88 15.63
C LYS A 619 7.65 33.95 16.67
N ASN A 620 7.32 33.57 17.91
CA ASN A 620 8.30 33.38 19.00
C ASN A 620 7.69 32.79 20.28
N LYS A 621 8.50 31.97 20.97
CA LYS A 621 8.22 31.32 22.26
C LYS A 621 8.22 32.33 23.40
N ASN A 622 7.26 32.25 24.32
CA ASN A 622 7.45 32.74 25.69
C ASN A 622 8.01 31.62 26.57
N LYS A 623 9.34 31.62 26.72
CA LYS A 623 10.01 31.33 27.98
C LYS A 623 10.94 32.51 28.23
N GLY A 624 10.75 33.22 29.33
CA GLY A 624 11.73 34.21 29.77
C GLY A 624 11.21 35.17 30.82
N ASN A 625 11.55 34.91 32.06
CA ASN A 625 11.43 35.84 33.17
C ASN A 625 12.40 37.03 32.97
N LYS A 626 12.02 38.20 33.50
CA LYS A 626 12.81 39.43 33.77
C LYS A 626 13.08 40.45 32.63
N GLN A 627 12.29 41.53 32.70
CA GLN A 627 12.61 42.97 32.74
C GLN A 627 13.70 43.59 31.82
N LYS A 628 13.24 44.69 31.18
CA LYS A 628 13.93 45.90 30.66
C LYS A 628 14.85 45.68 29.45
N GLU A 629 14.91 46.54 28.42
CA GLU A 629 14.38 47.88 28.17
C GLU A 629 14.32 48.09 26.63
N GLN A 630 13.66 49.17 26.21
CA GLN A 630 13.21 49.50 24.85
C GLN A 630 14.27 49.45 23.74
N ARG A 631 13.91 48.86 22.59
CA ARG A 631 14.25 49.30 21.21
C ARG A 631 13.21 48.73 20.22
N LYS A 632 12.93 49.50 19.16
CA LYS A 632 11.77 49.41 18.24
C LYS A 632 11.57 48.02 17.60
N PRO A 633 10.34 47.62 17.23
CA PRO A 633 10.11 46.37 16.51
C PRO A 633 10.50 46.52 15.03
N GLU A 634 11.53 45.77 14.62
CA GLU A 634 11.84 45.49 13.21
C GLU A 634 10.92 44.38 12.66
N GLU A 635 10.58 44.51 11.38
CA GLU A 635 9.68 43.65 10.60
C GLU A 635 10.13 42.18 10.59
N LYS A 636 9.18 41.25 10.75
CA LYS A 636 9.45 39.80 10.73
C LYS A 636 9.72 39.30 9.30
N THR A 637 10.99 39.16 8.94
CA THR A 637 11.45 38.53 7.69
C THR A 637 11.17 37.01 7.68
N ARG A 638 10.68 36.48 6.55
CA ARG A 638 10.53 35.03 6.33
C ARG A 638 11.91 34.37 6.36
N SER A 639 12.01 33.17 6.94
CA SER A 639 13.29 32.46 7.03
C SER A 639 13.52 31.60 5.78
N PRO A 640 14.67 31.71 5.10
CA PRO A 640 14.94 30.98 3.86
C PRO A 640 14.94 29.46 4.07
N VAL A 641 14.45 28.72 3.08
CA VAL A 641 14.42 27.25 3.01
C VAL A 641 15.61 26.71 2.22
N TYR A 642 15.95 27.33 1.09
CA TYR A 642 17.16 27.02 0.32
C TYR A 642 17.58 28.18 -0.58
N TYR A 643 18.86 28.20 -0.95
CA TYR A 643 19.39 29.08 -1.99
C TYR A 643 19.65 28.27 -3.25
N SER A 644 19.41 28.86 -4.42
CA SER A 644 19.57 28.17 -5.70
C SER A 644 20.10 29.09 -6.80
N LEU A 645 20.74 28.50 -7.80
CA LEU A 645 21.12 29.18 -9.04
C LEU A 645 20.11 28.82 -10.11
N LYS A 646 19.32 29.78 -10.57
CA LYS A 646 18.30 29.59 -11.60
C LYS A 646 18.96 29.46 -12.97
N VAL A 647 18.65 28.38 -13.67
CA VAL A 647 19.25 28.01 -14.95
C VAL A 647 18.28 28.32 -16.09
N PRO A 648 18.72 28.95 -17.19
CA PRO A 648 17.85 29.20 -18.34
C PRO A 648 17.25 27.90 -18.91
N HIS A 649 15.92 27.77 -18.80
CA HIS A 649 15.19 26.53 -19.10
C HIS A 649 15.37 26.06 -20.55
N SER A 650 15.11 26.96 -21.51
CA SER A 650 15.18 26.67 -22.94
C SER A 650 16.59 26.29 -23.40
N GLN A 651 17.62 26.93 -22.85
CA GLN A 651 19.02 26.67 -23.18
C GLN A 651 19.45 25.27 -22.72
N LEU A 652 19.13 24.89 -21.48
CA LEU A 652 19.50 23.58 -20.95
C LEU A 652 18.74 22.45 -21.65
N LEU A 653 17.45 22.62 -21.92
CA LEU A 653 16.65 21.60 -22.61
C LEU A 653 17.10 21.40 -24.07
N ALA A 654 17.43 22.49 -24.77
CA ALA A 654 18.02 22.42 -26.11
C ALA A 654 19.36 21.67 -26.11
N LEU A 655 20.24 21.97 -25.16
CA LEU A 655 21.53 21.28 -25.01
C LEU A 655 21.34 19.77 -24.75
N ILE A 656 20.42 19.40 -23.86
CA ILE A 656 20.12 17.99 -23.56
C ILE A 656 19.63 17.26 -24.82
N THR A 657 18.73 17.90 -25.58
CA THR A 657 18.17 17.31 -26.80
C THR A 657 19.21 17.19 -27.90
N GLU A 658 20.14 18.15 -28.02
CA GLU A 658 21.24 18.12 -29.00
C GLU A 658 22.28 17.04 -28.69
N ARG A 659 22.64 16.86 -27.40
CA ARG A 659 23.75 15.98 -27.00
C ARG A 659 23.35 14.51 -26.86
N LEU A 660 22.05 14.20 -26.82
CA LEU A 660 21.54 12.84 -26.80
C LEU A 660 21.27 12.37 -28.23
N GLN A 661 22.14 11.51 -28.78
CA GLN A 661 22.01 10.97 -30.14
C GLN A 661 20.72 10.17 -30.34
N ASP A 662 20.34 9.38 -29.34
CA ASP A 662 19.05 8.69 -29.24
C ASP A 662 18.32 9.20 -28.00
N THR A 663 17.04 9.57 -28.13
CA THR A 663 16.23 10.04 -26.99
C THR A 663 16.04 8.89 -25.99
N PRO A 664 16.61 8.96 -24.77
CA PRO A 664 16.50 7.89 -23.79
C PRO A 664 15.04 7.62 -23.41
N SER A 665 14.71 6.37 -23.09
CA SER A 665 13.35 5.96 -22.69
C SER A 665 12.79 6.80 -21.54
N ILE A 666 13.65 7.17 -20.58
CA ILE A 666 13.26 8.05 -19.48
C ILE A 666 12.90 9.46 -19.96
N LEU A 667 13.63 10.04 -20.92
CA LEU A 667 13.31 11.38 -21.43
C LEU A 667 12.00 11.36 -22.23
N GLN A 668 11.78 10.32 -23.04
CA GLN A 668 10.51 10.11 -23.74
C GLN A 668 9.35 9.95 -22.74
N HIS A 669 9.55 9.16 -21.69
CA HIS A 669 8.56 8.97 -20.63
C HIS A 669 8.25 10.30 -19.94
N LEU A 670 9.28 11.05 -19.50
CA LEU A 670 9.11 12.35 -18.85
C LEU A 670 8.35 13.35 -19.74
N GLN A 671 8.57 13.33 -21.06
CA GLN A 671 7.80 14.13 -22.02
C GLN A 671 6.34 13.67 -22.11
N LEU A 672 6.10 12.37 -22.26
CA LEU A 672 4.76 11.78 -22.39
C LEU A 672 3.88 12.04 -21.17
N VAL A 673 4.45 11.97 -19.97
CA VAL A 673 3.73 12.22 -18.72
C VAL A 673 3.83 13.66 -18.21
N ASN A 674 4.42 14.58 -19.01
CA ASN A 674 4.62 15.99 -18.68
C ASN A 674 5.30 16.24 -17.32
N ARG A 675 6.43 15.57 -17.09
CA ARG A 675 7.21 15.58 -15.83
C ARG A 675 8.62 16.15 -15.96
N ILE A 676 8.92 16.84 -17.05
CA ILE A 676 10.08 17.74 -17.12
C ILE A 676 9.77 18.95 -16.23
N GLN A 677 10.72 19.40 -15.41
CA GLN A 677 10.49 20.55 -14.52
C GLN A 677 10.25 21.82 -15.34
N ASP A 678 9.31 22.65 -14.89
CA ASP A 678 9.01 23.96 -15.49
C ASP A 678 10.13 24.98 -15.26
N GLU A 679 10.94 24.79 -14.21
CA GLU A 679 12.10 25.62 -13.90
C GLU A 679 13.29 24.75 -13.50
N PHE A 680 14.47 25.04 -14.06
CA PHE A 680 15.72 24.37 -13.71
C PHE A 680 16.55 25.22 -12.78
N HIS A 681 17.14 24.57 -11.78
CA HIS A 681 18.04 25.24 -10.85
C HIS A 681 19.08 24.27 -10.29
N VAL A 682 20.23 24.82 -9.90
CA VAL A 682 21.18 24.15 -9.00
C VAL A 682 20.82 24.53 -7.57
N THR A 683 20.61 23.57 -6.69
CA THR A 683 20.46 23.86 -5.25
C THR A 683 21.83 24.19 -4.66
N ALA A 684 22.04 25.43 -4.23
CA ALA A 684 23.30 25.90 -3.65
C ALA A 684 23.45 25.43 -2.20
N CYS A 685 22.42 25.57 -1.35
CA CYS A 685 22.36 24.94 -0.03
C CYS A 685 20.92 24.91 0.50
N HIS A 686 20.59 23.92 1.36
CA HIS A 686 19.25 23.74 1.91
C HIS A 686 19.25 23.67 3.44
N ILE A 687 18.26 24.29 4.10
CA ILE A 687 18.19 24.39 5.58
C ILE A 687 18.15 23.03 6.28
N ALA A 688 17.56 22.01 5.64
CA ALA A 688 17.55 20.65 6.15
C ALA A 688 18.96 20.02 6.24
N GLN A 689 19.88 20.38 5.34
CA GLN A 689 21.28 19.94 5.41
C GLN A 689 22.02 20.67 6.53
N ALA A 690 21.79 21.98 6.68
CA ALA A 690 22.36 22.75 7.79
C ALA A 690 21.94 22.20 9.17
N ARG A 691 20.69 21.72 9.29
CA ARG A 691 20.15 21.13 10.53
C ARG A 691 20.54 19.66 10.75
N SER A 692 21.40 19.08 9.91
CA SER A 692 21.82 17.69 10.05
C SER A 692 22.87 17.46 11.15
N GLY A 693 23.43 18.53 11.72
CA GLY A 693 24.50 18.47 12.72
C GLY A 693 25.90 18.32 12.11
N ASN A 694 26.08 18.69 10.85
CA ASN A 694 27.37 18.71 10.16
C ASN A 694 27.89 20.15 10.03
N ASP A 695 29.03 20.44 10.67
CA ASP A 695 29.62 21.78 10.75
C ASP A 695 29.87 22.43 9.38
N ARG A 696 30.20 21.64 8.34
CA ARG A 696 30.39 22.17 6.98
C ARG A 696 29.07 22.72 6.41
N TYR A 697 27.97 21.98 6.53
CA TYR A 697 26.68 22.42 5.99
C TYR A 697 26.09 23.59 6.75
N GLU A 698 26.33 23.66 8.06
CA GLU A 698 25.98 24.83 8.88
C GLU A 698 26.80 26.05 8.44
N SER A 699 28.11 25.91 8.29
CA SER A 699 29.00 26.98 7.81
C SER A 699 28.62 27.51 6.42
N VAL A 700 28.34 26.63 5.45
CA VAL A 700 27.89 27.03 4.11
C VAL A 700 26.58 27.81 4.20
N TRP A 701 25.60 27.31 4.97
CA TRP A 701 24.32 27.98 5.16
C TRP A 701 24.46 29.37 5.78
N GLU A 702 25.33 29.53 6.77
CA GLU A 702 25.63 30.81 7.41
C GLU A 702 26.27 31.80 6.43
N LYS A 703 27.15 31.34 5.53
CA LYS A 703 27.74 32.20 4.47
C LYS A 703 26.67 32.79 3.54
N TYR A 704 25.70 32.01 3.09
CA TYR A 704 24.60 32.54 2.24
C TYR A 704 23.68 33.48 3.00
N ARG A 705 23.38 33.18 4.27
CA ARG A 705 22.60 34.09 5.15
C ARG A 705 23.31 35.42 5.38
N ALA A 706 24.62 35.37 5.61
CA ALA A 706 25.43 36.57 5.77
C ALA A 706 25.47 37.39 4.48
N LEU A 707 25.65 36.74 3.33
CA LEU A 707 25.60 37.40 2.01
C LEU A 707 24.25 38.07 1.77
N GLU A 708 23.15 37.39 2.06
CA GLU A 708 21.79 37.94 1.96
C GLU A 708 21.61 39.17 2.86
N SER A 709 22.07 39.10 4.11
CA SER A 709 22.03 40.24 5.05
C SER A 709 22.84 41.42 4.53
N ILE A 710 24.06 41.18 4.05
CA ILE A 710 24.95 42.22 3.49
C ILE A 710 24.28 42.91 2.30
N LYS A 711 23.69 42.13 1.38
CA LYS A 711 23.00 42.65 0.19
C LYS A 711 21.73 43.44 0.57
N GLN A 712 20.96 42.95 1.54
CA GLN A 712 19.81 43.68 2.10
C GLN A 712 20.22 45.00 2.75
N GLU A 713 21.29 45.01 3.55
CA GLU A 713 21.83 46.21 4.20
C GLU A 713 22.39 47.25 3.20
N SER A 714 23.02 46.78 2.11
CA SER A 714 23.53 47.66 1.05
C SER A 714 22.46 48.09 0.04
N GLY A 715 21.21 47.59 0.17
CA GLY A 715 20.12 47.84 -0.77
C GLY A 715 20.33 47.22 -2.16
N GLU A 716 21.25 46.26 -2.28
CA GLU A 716 21.55 45.56 -3.53
C GLU A 716 20.75 44.24 -3.61
N PRO A 717 20.20 43.87 -4.76
CA PRO A 717 19.44 42.63 -4.87
C PRO A 717 20.37 41.42 -4.83
N LEU A 718 19.96 40.32 -4.17
CA LEU A 718 20.72 39.06 -4.19
C LEU A 718 20.90 38.51 -5.62
N SER A 719 19.96 38.81 -6.51
CA SER A 719 20.04 38.48 -7.94
C SER A 719 21.14 39.22 -8.71
N SER A 720 21.89 40.13 -8.07
CA SER A 720 23.15 40.66 -8.61
C SER A 720 24.28 39.62 -8.61
N ILE A 721 24.15 38.55 -7.84
CA ILE A 721 25.08 37.43 -7.81
C ILE A 721 24.64 36.39 -8.83
N TYR A 722 25.60 35.97 -9.66
CA TYR A 722 25.40 34.92 -10.65
C TYR A 722 26.46 33.82 -10.47
N GLY A 723 26.12 32.60 -10.88
CA GLY A 723 27.02 31.47 -10.98
C GLY A 723 27.18 31.07 -12.45
N ASP A 724 28.41 31.06 -12.95
CA ASP A 724 28.72 30.42 -14.22
C ASP A 724 28.94 28.92 -13.95
N LEU A 725 28.13 28.08 -14.57
CA LEU A 725 28.07 26.64 -14.33
C LEU A 725 28.83 25.89 -15.43
N THR A 726 29.88 25.15 -15.08
CA THR A 726 30.47 24.20 -16.04
C THR A 726 29.75 22.86 -15.91
N LEU A 727 29.03 22.47 -16.95
CA LEU A 727 28.32 21.19 -16.98
C LEU A 727 29.29 20.05 -17.24
N LYS A 728 29.14 18.96 -16.48
CA LYS A 728 29.98 17.76 -16.58
C LYS A 728 29.34 16.70 -17.45
N SER A 729 28.13 16.28 -17.12
CA SER A 729 27.48 15.15 -17.80
C SER A 729 25.97 15.14 -17.62
N ILE A 730 25.27 14.58 -18.61
CA ILE A 730 23.85 14.23 -18.51
C ILE A 730 23.77 12.82 -17.95
N VAL A 731 23.00 12.64 -16.87
CA VAL A 731 22.90 11.36 -16.16
C VAL A 731 21.45 10.94 -15.98
N TRP A 732 21.16 9.65 -16.15
CA TRP A 732 19.81 9.14 -15.94
C TRP A 732 19.76 7.65 -15.59
N ASP A 733 18.65 7.25 -14.98
CA ASP A 733 18.24 5.87 -14.78
C ASP A 733 16.74 5.71 -15.10
N GLU A 734 16.10 4.61 -14.68
CA GLU A 734 14.65 4.41 -14.87
C GLU A 734 13.78 5.35 -14.02
N MET A 735 14.35 6.04 -13.02
CA MET A 735 13.63 6.82 -12.01
C MET A 735 13.72 8.34 -12.23
N ALA A 736 14.85 8.85 -12.72
CA ALA A 736 15.05 10.28 -12.92
C ALA A 736 16.13 10.59 -13.97
N MET A 737 16.10 11.83 -14.47
CA MET A 737 17.15 12.42 -15.29
C MET A 737 17.68 13.70 -14.64
N SER A 738 19.00 13.91 -14.69
CA SER A 738 19.67 15.07 -14.10
C SER A 738 20.92 15.45 -14.90
N VAL A 739 21.40 16.67 -14.75
CA VAL A 739 22.68 17.14 -15.31
C VAL A 739 23.63 17.39 -14.16
N VAL A 740 24.79 16.75 -14.17
CA VAL A 740 25.85 16.95 -13.18
C VAL A 740 26.65 18.19 -13.57
N VAL A 741 26.90 19.05 -12.60
CA VAL A 741 27.69 20.28 -12.74
C VAL A 741 29.06 20.03 -12.11
N LYS A 742 30.13 20.35 -12.84
CA LYS A 742 31.52 20.15 -12.45
C LYS A 742 31.93 21.15 -11.37
N ASP A 743 31.71 22.43 -11.66
CA ASP A 743 32.03 23.56 -10.79
C ASP A 743 31.12 24.75 -11.08
N VAL A 744 31.12 25.68 -10.14
CA VAL A 744 30.35 26.93 -10.22
C VAL A 744 31.27 28.08 -9.84
N LYS A 745 31.39 29.06 -10.73
CA LYS A 745 32.12 30.29 -10.47
C LYS A 745 31.14 31.41 -10.14
N PHE A 746 31.19 31.91 -8.90
CA PHE A 746 30.32 33.00 -8.47
C PHE A 746 30.91 34.36 -8.85
N VAL A 747 30.06 35.24 -9.40
CA VAL A 747 30.41 36.60 -9.82
C VAL A 747 29.36 37.58 -9.31
N ASP A 748 29.80 38.71 -8.77
CA ASP A 748 28.95 39.84 -8.44
C ASP A 748 28.92 40.80 -9.62
N LYS A 749 27.77 40.99 -10.26
CA LYS A 749 27.64 41.91 -11.39
C LYS A 749 27.88 43.37 -10.99
N LEU A 750 27.62 43.72 -9.73
CA LEU A 750 27.82 45.08 -9.22
C LEU A 750 29.26 45.32 -8.76
N HIS A 751 29.98 44.25 -8.42
CA HIS A 751 31.37 44.30 -7.92
C HIS A 751 32.25 43.22 -8.60
N PRO A 752 32.47 43.31 -9.93
CA PRO A 752 33.12 42.24 -10.71
C PRO A 752 34.58 41.97 -10.32
N ASP A 753 35.25 42.94 -9.70
CA ASP A 753 36.64 42.81 -9.23
C ASP A 753 36.76 42.08 -7.88
N LYS A 754 35.64 41.72 -7.25
CA LYS A 754 35.61 41.09 -5.92
C LYS A 754 35.32 39.59 -6.06
N GLU A 755 36.31 38.77 -5.74
CA GLU A 755 36.16 37.32 -5.76
C GLU A 755 35.20 36.84 -4.65
N LEU A 756 34.13 36.14 -5.04
CA LEU A 756 33.14 35.58 -4.14
C LEU A 756 33.47 34.11 -3.84
N MET A 757 34.00 33.86 -2.65
CA MET A 757 34.30 32.50 -2.17
C MET A 757 33.05 31.84 -1.58
N LEU A 758 32.05 31.58 -2.43
CA LEU A 758 30.84 30.83 -2.08
C LEU A 758 31.00 29.35 -2.42
N GLU A 759 30.60 28.50 -1.49
CA GLU A 759 30.61 27.05 -1.66
C GLU A 759 29.20 26.54 -1.95
N ILE A 760 29.09 25.39 -2.61
CA ILE A 760 27.82 24.65 -2.74
C ILE A 760 27.78 23.52 -1.72
N GLY A 761 26.65 23.41 -1.02
CA GLY A 761 26.42 22.43 0.03
C GLY A 761 26.17 21.00 -0.48
N ASN A 762 25.74 20.81 -1.71
CA ASN A 762 25.61 19.46 -2.27
C ASN A 762 26.99 18.87 -2.60
N GLU A 763 27.25 17.64 -2.15
CA GLU A 763 28.48 16.89 -2.46
C GLU A 763 28.67 16.70 -3.97
N PHE A 764 27.57 16.45 -4.69
CA PHE A 764 27.52 16.37 -6.15
C PHE A 764 26.53 17.41 -6.67
N ILE A 765 27.06 18.44 -7.33
CA ILE A 765 26.27 19.54 -7.85
C ILE A 765 25.50 19.04 -9.07
N HIS A 766 24.19 19.30 -9.12
CA HIS A 766 23.35 18.81 -10.20
C HIS A 766 22.12 19.70 -10.42
N ILE A 767 21.52 19.53 -11.59
CA ILE A 767 20.25 20.11 -12.01
C ILE A 767 19.29 18.94 -12.27
N THR A 768 18.14 18.91 -11.59
CA THR A 768 17.12 17.88 -11.84
C THR A 768 16.33 18.23 -13.10
N ILE A 769 16.20 17.30 -14.04
CA ILE A 769 15.39 17.49 -15.25
C ILE A 769 13.97 17.00 -15.04
N GLY A 770 13.79 15.84 -14.40
CA GLY A 770 12.48 15.27 -14.10
C GLY A 770 12.56 13.92 -13.38
N THR A 771 11.45 13.50 -12.78
CA THR A 771 11.31 12.17 -12.12
C THR A 771 10.19 11.37 -12.77
N ALA A 772 10.33 10.05 -12.90
CA ALA A 772 9.43 9.19 -13.66
C ALA A 772 8.00 9.10 -13.08
N ASP A 773 7.83 9.33 -11.78
CA ASP A 773 6.57 9.18 -11.04
C ASP A 773 6.47 10.19 -9.87
N GLU A 774 5.25 10.55 -9.44
CA GLU A 774 5.01 11.48 -8.32
C GLU A 774 5.55 11.00 -6.98
N SER A 775 5.63 9.68 -6.78
CA SER A 775 6.22 9.09 -5.58
C SER A 775 7.74 9.32 -5.49
N ILE A 776 8.41 9.64 -6.61
CA ILE A 776 9.85 9.87 -6.69
C ILE A 776 10.13 11.36 -6.52
N LYS A 777 10.72 11.73 -5.39
CA LYS A 777 11.06 13.12 -5.07
C LYS A 777 12.32 13.58 -5.82
N PRO A 778 12.41 14.86 -6.26
CA PRO A 778 13.63 15.42 -6.87
C PRO A 778 14.90 15.25 -6.03
N PHE A 779 14.76 15.10 -4.71
CA PHE A 779 15.87 14.75 -3.82
C PHE A 779 16.66 13.51 -4.26
N TYR A 780 16.02 12.55 -4.96
CA TYR A 780 16.66 11.38 -5.54
C TYR A 780 17.80 11.75 -6.51
N SER A 781 17.77 12.92 -7.15
CA SER A 781 18.84 13.41 -8.02
C SER A 781 20.20 13.54 -7.32
N ASN A 782 20.24 13.78 -6.00
CA ASN A 782 21.49 13.71 -5.23
C ASN A 782 22.09 12.31 -5.26
N GLN A 783 21.22 11.31 -5.11
CA GLN A 783 21.63 9.91 -5.15
C GLN A 783 22.04 9.51 -6.56
N LEU A 784 21.28 9.91 -7.59
CA LEU A 784 21.60 9.66 -8.99
C LEU A 784 22.95 10.27 -9.40
N ALA A 785 23.21 11.53 -9.05
CA ALA A 785 24.49 12.19 -9.32
C ALA A 785 25.66 11.48 -8.63
N LYS A 786 25.47 11.05 -7.36
CA LYS A 786 26.46 10.24 -6.64
C LYS A 786 26.72 8.90 -7.33
N MET A 787 25.66 8.18 -7.72
CA MET A 787 25.78 6.89 -8.41
C MET A 787 26.52 7.03 -9.75
N ALA A 788 26.28 8.11 -10.48
CA ALA A 788 26.99 8.42 -11.72
C ALA A 788 28.49 8.65 -11.49
N MET A 789 28.85 9.43 -10.46
CA MET A 789 30.27 9.68 -10.14
C MET A 789 30.99 8.44 -9.59
N GLU A 790 30.28 7.54 -8.93
CA GLU A 790 30.80 6.25 -8.44
C GLU A 790 30.85 5.17 -9.54
N GLY A 791 30.37 5.46 -10.76
CA GLY A 791 30.36 4.50 -11.87
C GLY A 791 29.46 3.29 -11.65
N LYS A 792 28.33 3.45 -10.95
CA LYS A 792 27.41 2.34 -10.64
C LYS A 792 26.69 1.82 -11.88
N GLU A 793 26.58 0.50 -11.97
CA GLU A 793 25.78 -0.16 -12.99
C GLU A 793 24.30 0.29 -12.95
N GLY A 794 23.71 0.50 -14.13
CA GLY A 794 22.33 0.94 -14.31
C GLY A 794 22.14 2.46 -14.37
N VAL A 795 23.22 3.25 -14.22
CA VAL A 795 23.21 4.69 -14.48
C VAL A 795 23.86 4.96 -15.82
N HIS A 796 23.14 5.66 -16.69
CA HIS A 796 23.64 6.10 -17.98
C HIS A 796 24.24 7.49 -17.86
N ILE A 797 25.37 7.72 -18.54
CA ILE A 797 26.14 8.96 -18.47
C ILE A 797 26.52 9.36 -19.89
N VAL A 798 26.27 10.62 -20.24
CA VAL A 798 26.79 11.27 -21.44
C VAL A 798 27.62 12.46 -21.00
N GLU A 799 28.93 12.39 -21.20
CA GLU A 799 29.86 13.47 -20.85
C GLU A 799 29.63 14.69 -21.76
N LEU A 800 29.73 15.87 -21.15
CA LEU A 800 29.65 17.16 -21.82
C LEU A 800 31.06 17.75 -21.86
N GLU A 801 31.51 18.21 -23.03
CA GLU A 801 32.82 18.82 -23.21
C GLU A 801 32.83 20.25 -22.64
N ASP A 802 32.90 20.35 -21.30
CA ASP A 802 33.02 21.60 -20.52
C ASP A 802 32.09 22.73 -21.00
N VAL A 803 30.81 22.39 -21.20
CA VAL A 803 29.78 23.36 -21.62
C VAL A 803 29.49 24.30 -20.47
N ILE A 804 29.63 25.61 -20.70
CA ILE A 804 29.38 26.64 -19.69
C ILE A 804 27.98 27.22 -19.88
N ILE A 805 27.18 27.23 -18.81
CA ILE A 805 25.99 28.07 -18.70
C ILE A 805 26.36 29.29 -17.88
N GLU A 806 26.44 30.44 -18.55
CA GLU A 806 26.74 31.72 -17.92
C GLU A 806 25.50 32.31 -17.24
N HIS A 807 25.74 33.12 -16.22
CA HIS A 807 24.73 33.97 -15.58
C HIS A 807 23.55 33.24 -14.92
N ALA A 808 23.75 32.08 -14.31
CA ALA A 808 22.71 31.45 -13.50
C ALA A 808 22.46 32.29 -12.23
N VAL A 809 21.25 32.82 -12.06
CA VAL A 809 20.96 33.86 -11.04
C VAL A 809 20.83 33.25 -9.65
N LEU A 810 21.51 33.80 -8.65
CA LEU A 810 21.33 33.38 -7.27
C LEU A 810 20.00 33.89 -6.72
N GLU A 811 19.15 32.96 -6.29
CA GLU A 811 17.84 33.20 -5.71
C GLU A 811 17.74 32.59 -4.32
N VAL A 812 16.99 33.27 -3.46
CA VAL A 812 16.61 32.80 -2.14
C VAL A 812 15.16 32.32 -2.17
N ASN A 813 14.95 31.09 -1.73
CA ASN A 813 13.63 30.46 -1.68
C ASN A 813 13.19 30.37 -0.22
N TYR A 814 12.14 31.10 0.13
CA TYR A 814 11.63 31.24 1.51
C TYR A 814 10.46 30.32 1.87
#